data_AF-A0A9P6C5C2-F1
#
_entry.id   AF-A0A9P6C5C2-F1
#
_cell.length_a   1.000
_cell.length_b   1.000
_cell.length_c   1.000
_cell.angle_alpha   90.00
_cell.angle_beta   90.00
_cell.angle_gamma   90.00
#
_symmetry.space_group_name_H-M   'P 1'
#
loop_
_entity.id
_entity.type
_entity.pdbx_description
1 polymer ?
#
loop_
_entity_poly.entity_id
_entity_poly.type
_entity_poly.pdbx_seq_one_letter_code
_entity_poly.pdbx_strand_id
1 'polypeptide(L)'
;MPFLADSQHTTITGGHFVDQSIGPINVSLTNGQTGIGILLEASNPDAAHDSSARDYAPRCQPGTREQHIEDIVGWGAPAVGADEPLPLFWMKGLAGVGKSAIAQTCAERLKDLGRLGAAFFFAADVRDDAEQFFPTIAYQLSIEFPDYRDLLEQRVRCDKTILKKTMAAQFKALIAEPFQELEKIGKGIGRRMVIIIDGLDECKKADDQSRIVEIIAAAARDGVTPFCWAFFSRPEPHIEASFTPEDVTQVTYIALLPVSDDANSDIELYLRSGFKNILRHRNIPVTSQWPSDSDIQTLVKASKGLFIYAVTVLRDVDRAGSLEEALRAVCAATSNSTDGSLFAGLDAFYTLIMRRIPPEKLPTVLLLCTLLCNAGSYPGSETYSGVMQWSNILRLSEIDFRATCNQLSAVLHIHDHSDTLDFSQFGDTDCPLQYAVPAFVEGLRVHVRGRLGGSIHFYHKSFFDFLIDPTRSGPFYVWSSPMDNAYFKHCLEVVLKCEETYHFQVSELILAHGVADSASSLSWPYTNELVNSMLKACIYGWAFDTCSRFGASPKIESQLLQRFGCADFRKARQNQAMLYAGCRHFMAYTLWGCYGRRKIIRGTQLFHAPRDEFRENFDATKFKAKIKRWKECGIIQRYYPNFGSRFKSLVAKKYQDKLISGLFCVGHGPKSVFWYWEINLKEEYYQEFLATDLAEGEKTFRGEWDLWLTELRWYT
;
A
#
# COMPACT_ATOMS: atom_id res chain seq x y z
N MET A 1 -37.47 52.30 17.48
CA MET A 1 -37.79 51.50 18.68
C MET A 1 -37.06 50.19 18.56
N PRO A 2 -36.34 49.69 19.58
CA PRO A 2 -35.72 48.38 19.50
C PRO A 2 -36.82 47.34 19.56
N PHE A 3 -36.94 46.52 18.51
CA PHE A 3 -37.99 45.51 18.34
C PHE A 3 -37.99 44.42 19.44
N LEU A 4 -36.99 44.41 20.32
CA LEU A 4 -36.73 43.34 21.29
C LEU A 4 -36.38 43.84 22.71
N ALA A 5 -36.66 45.11 23.02
CA ALA A 5 -36.43 45.59 24.39
C ALA A 5 -37.26 44.77 25.39
N ASP A 6 -36.58 44.24 26.42
CA ASP A 6 -37.12 43.42 27.52
C ASP A 6 -37.60 42.00 27.18
N SER A 7 -37.20 41.43 26.04
CA SER A 7 -37.45 40.00 25.77
C SER A 7 -36.41 39.07 26.43
N GLN A 8 -36.85 37.97 27.04
CA GLN A 8 -35.99 36.88 27.54
C GLN A 8 -36.41 35.56 26.88
N HIS A 9 -35.42 34.74 26.49
CA HIS A 9 -35.57 33.46 25.78
C HIS A 9 -36.09 33.53 24.32
N THR A 10 -35.70 34.57 23.57
CA THR A 10 -36.12 34.72 22.16
C THR A 10 -35.20 33.95 21.20
N THR A 11 -35.76 33.08 20.35
CA THR A 11 -35.04 32.43 19.25
C THR A 11 -35.39 33.12 17.93
N ILE A 12 -34.39 33.63 17.21
CA ILE A 12 -34.58 34.23 15.88
C ILE A 12 -33.81 33.37 14.88
N THR A 13 -34.52 32.78 13.92
CA THR A 13 -33.94 31.97 12.85
C THR A 13 -34.08 32.68 11.50
N GLY A 14 -33.00 32.70 10.70
CA GLY A 14 -33.04 33.15 9.29
C GLY A 14 -32.84 34.64 9.01
N GLY A 15 -32.28 35.43 9.93
CA GLY A 15 -32.02 36.86 9.71
C GLY A 15 -30.56 37.20 9.35
N HIS A 16 -30.35 38.20 8.48
CA HIS A 16 -29.05 38.85 8.27
C HIS A 16 -28.90 40.03 9.24
N PHE A 17 -27.92 39.96 10.14
CA PHE A 17 -27.62 41.03 11.10
C PHE A 17 -26.38 41.81 10.66
N VAL A 18 -26.48 43.14 10.68
CA VAL A 18 -25.35 44.04 10.42
C VAL A 18 -25.16 44.90 11.68
N ASP A 19 -24.01 44.76 12.32
CA ASP A 19 -23.66 45.47 13.55
C ASP A 19 -22.95 46.80 13.25
N GLN A 20 -23.36 47.86 13.94
CA GLN A 20 -22.70 49.18 13.95
C GLN A 20 -22.68 49.75 15.38
N SER A 21 -21.87 49.22 16.31
CA SER A 21 -21.15 50.05 17.33
C SER A 21 -20.24 49.30 18.32
N ILE A 22 -18.95 49.67 18.29
CA ILE A 22 -17.96 49.98 19.36
C ILE A 22 -18.27 49.54 20.82
N GLY A 23 -17.59 48.50 21.33
CA GLY A 23 -17.43 48.19 22.77
C GLY A 23 -17.38 46.67 23.09
N PRO A 24 -16.61 46.18 24.08
CA PRO A 24 -16.12 44.79 24.08
C PRO A 24 -17.10 43.80 24.71
N ILE A 25 -17.75 42.99 23.88
CA ILE A 25 -18.36 41.72 24.31
C ILE A 25 -17.85 40.63 23.37
N ASN A 26 -16.96 39.79 23.90
CA ASN A 26 -16.45 38.60 23.23
C ASN A 26 -17.56 37.54 23.12
N VAL A 27 -18.26 37.52 21.98
CA VAL A 27 -18.95 36.32 21.51
C VAL A 27 -18.31 35.92 20.18
N SER A 28 -17.17 35.23 20.27
CA SER A 28 -16.63 34.46 19.16
C SER A 28 -17.48 33.18 19.02
N LEU A 29 -18.59 33.25 18.27
CA LEU A 29 -19.13 32.08 17.60
C LEU A 29 -18.19 31.76 16.43
N THR A 30 -17.09 31.06 16.73
CA THR A 30 -16.29 30.42 15.68
C THR A 30 -16.95 29.10 15.34
N ASN A 31 -17.37 28.92 14.09
CA ASN A 31 -17.46 27.63 13.41
C ASN A 31 -16.06 26.98 13.33
N GLY A 32 -15.41 26.81 14.48
CA GLY A 32 -14.08 26.25 14.61
C GLY A 32 -14.19 24.75 14.87
N GLN A 33 -13.57 23.96 14.00
CA GLN A 33 -13.34 22.53 14.17
C GLN A 33 -12.81 22.22 15.59
N THR A 34 -13.40 21.22 16.27
CA THR A 34 -12.97 20.79 17.61
C THR A 34 -11.57 20.16 17.55
N GLY A 35 -10.82 20.20 18.65
CA GLY A 35 -9.51 19.56 18.73
C GLY A 35 -9.60 18.06 18.46
N ILE A 36 -10.60 17.40 19.05
CA ILE A 36 -10.87 15.97 18.79
C ILE A 36 -11.32 15.72 17.34
N GLY A 37 -12.05 16.64 16.71
CA GLY A 37 -12.43 16.53 15.30
C GLY A 37 -11.21 16.60 14.38
N ILE A 38 -10.27 17.51 14.67
CA ILE A 38 -8.99 17.60 13.94
C ILE A 38 -8.15 16.34 14.15
N LEU A 39 -8.14 15.78 15.37
CA LEU A 39 -7.46 14.53 15.67
C LEU A 39 -8.05 13.34 14.90
N LEU A 40 -9.37 13.27 14.78
CA LEU A 40 -10.07 12.24 14.01
C LEU A 40 -9.71 12.30 12.52
N GLU A 41 -9.55 13.48 11.95
CA GLU A 41 -9.14 13.63 10.54
C GLU A 41 -7.70 13.17 10.28
N ALA A 42 -6.85 13.19 11.31
CA ALA A 42 -5.48 12.69 11.23
C ALA A 42 -5.35 11.22 11.69
N SER A 43 -6.43 10.59 12.16
CA SER A 43 -6.44 9.20 12.59
C SER A 43 -6.92 8.26 11.49
N ASN A 44 -6.78 6.96 11.73
CA ASN A 44 -7.28 5.88 10.91
C ASN A 44 -8.25 5.01 11.72
N PRO A 45 -9.55 5.38 11.78
CA PRO A 45 -10.55 4.61 12.53
C PRO A 45 -10.69 3.16 12.07
N ASP A 46 -10.33 2.85 10.82
CA ASP A 46 -10.39 1.49 10.28
C ASP A 46 -9.43 0.52 10.98
N ALA A 47 -8.43 1.04 11.70
CA ALA A 47 -7.45 0.25 12.45
C ALA A 47 -7.92 -0.20 13.83
N ALA A 48 -9.02 0.36 14.35
CA ALA A 48 -9.58 -0.05 15.63
C ALA A 48 -10.17 -1.47 15.55
N HIS A 49 -10.08 -2.25 16.64
CA HIS A 49 -10.53 -3.65 16.70
C HIS A 49 -11.99 -3.90 16.26
N ASP A 50 -12.84 -2.89 16.46
CA ASP A 50 -14.30 -2.89 16.31
C ASP A 50 -14.78 -2.06 15.11
N SER A 51 -13.86 -1.68 14.21
CA SER A 51 -14.25 -1.00 12.96
C SER A 51 -14.99 -1.93 12.01
N SER A 52 -15.98 -1.38 11.29
CA SER A 52 -16.66 -2.07 10.17
C SER A 52 -15.69 -2.53 9.06
N ALA A 53 -14.58 -1.82 8.86
CA ALA A 53 -13.51 -2.23 7.95
C ALA A 53 -12.82 -3.54 8.36
N ARG A 54 -13.14 -4.04 9.57
CA ARG A 54 -12.64 -5.27 10.18
C ARG A 54 -13.76 -6.25 10.55
N ASP A 55 -14.96 -6.11 9.98
CA ASP A 55 -16.08 -7.05 10.22
C ASP A 55 -15.67 -8.52 10.02
N TYR A 56 -14.83 -8.77 9.00
CA TYR A 56 -14.28 -10.08 8.66
C TYR A 56 -12.87 -10.34 9.22
N ALA A 57 -12.43 -9.59 10.25
CA ALA A 57 -11.14 -9.83 10.89
C ALA A 57 -11.04 -11.27 11.40
N PRO A 58 -9.85 -11.90 11.28
CA PRO A 58 -9.66 -13.25 11.76
C PRO A 58 -9.84 -13.29 13.28
N ARG A 59 -10.58 -14.29 13.78
CA ARG A 59 -10.76 -14.57 15.21
C ARG A 59 -10.33 -16.00 15.49
N CYS A 60 -9.84 -16.25 16.70
CA CYS A 60 -9.59 -17.62 17.13
C CYS A 60 -10.93 -18.34 17.28
N GLN A 61 -10.99 -19.56 16.75
CA GLN A 61 -12.12 -20.44 17.02
C GLN A 61 -12.13 -20.76 18.52
N PRO A 62 -13.28 -20.71 19.22
CA PRO A 62 -13.33 -21.07 20.63
C PRO A 62 -12.68 -22.43 20.91
N GLY A 63 -11.81 -22.49 21.92
CA GLY A 63 -11.03 -23.68 22.27
C GLY A 63 -9.73 -23.86 21.47
N THR A 64 -9.38 -22.93 20.57
CA THR A 64 -8.07 -22.90 19.89
C THR A 64 -7.19 -21.80 20.44
N ARG A 65 -5.87 -22.03 20.52
CA ARG A 65 -4.87 -21.05 20.99
C ARG A 65 -5.17 -20.49 22.39
N GLU A 66 -5.98 -21.17 23.20
CA GLU A 66 -6.45 -20.66 24.49
C GLU A 66 -5.29 -20.31 25.43
N GLN A 67 -4.24 -21.14 25.48
CA GLN A 67 -3.07 -20.83 26.31
C GLN A 67 -2.46 -19.47 25.95
N HIS A 68 -2.25 -19.18 24.64
CA HIS A 68 -1.68 -17.91 24.22
C HIS A 68 -2.63 -16.73 24.48
N ILE A 69 -3.93 -16.94 24.34
CA ILE A 69 -4.94 -15.92 24.65
C ILE A 69 -4.94 -15.64 26.16
N GLU A 70 -4.90 -16.67 26.99
CA GLU A 70 -4.82 -16.58 28.45
C GLU A 70 -3.52 -15.94 28.92
N ASP A 71 -2.38 -16.25 28.29
CA ASP A 71 -1.09 -15.62 28.60
C ASP A 71 -1.17 -14.10 28.44
N ILE A 72 -1.73 -13.62 27.31
CA ILE A 72 -1.83 -12.18 27.02
C ILE A 72 -2.91 -11.52 27.87
N VAL A 73 -4.09 -12.15 28.00
CA VAL A 73 -5.19 -11.57 28.79
C VAL A 73 -4.82 -11.53 30.27
N GLY A 74 -4.17 -12.58 30.80
CA GLY A 74 -3.65 -12.63 32.17
C GLY A 74 -2.51 -11.64 32.41
N TRP A 75 -1.62 -11.48 31.43
CA TRP A 75 -0.58 -10.44 31.44
C TRP A 75 -1.18 -9.03 31.46
N GLY A 76 -2.24 -8.77 30.68
CA GLY A 76 -2.89 -7.47 30.59
C GLY A 76 -3.87 -7.16 31.72
N ALA A 77 -4.40 -8.19 32.37
CA ALA A 77 -5.40 -8.11 33.43
C ALA A 77 -5.02 -9.03 34.61
N PRO A 78 -3.88 -8.80 35.28
CA PRO A 78 -3.39 -9.69 36.33
C PRO A 78 -4.35 -9.76 37.51
N ALA A 79 -4.42 -10.92 38.14
CA ALA A 79 -5.20 -11.13 39.36
C ALA A 79 -4.69 -10.25 40.50
N VAL A 80 -5.57 -9.93 41.45
CA VAL A 80 -5.22 -9.13 42.63
C VAL A 80 -4.12 -9.84 43.42
N GLY A 81 -2.97 -9.18 43.58
CA GLY A 81 -1.81 -9.71 44.32
C GLY A 81 -0.81 -10.50 43.48
N ALA A 82 -0.98 -10.61 42.15
CA ALA A 82 0.05 -11.11 41.26
C ALA A 82 1.21 -10.11 41.11
N ASP A 83 2.40 -10.62 40.81
CA ASP A 83 3.56 -9.78 40.48
C ASP A 83 3.25 -8.91 39.26
N GLU A 84 3.82 -7.70 39.27
CA GLU A 84 3.55 -6.73 38.23
C GLU A 84 4.21 -7.16 36.91
N PRO A 85 3.43 -7.41 35.84
CA PRO A 85 3.97 -7.95 34.60
C PRO A 85 4.85 -6.92 33.88
N LEU A 86 5.79 -7.40 33.06
CA LEU A 86 6.61 -6.55 32.20
C LEU A 86 5.73 -5.67 31.31
N PRO A 87 6.06 -4.38 31.10
CA PRO A 87 5.18 -3.44 30.40
C PRO A 87 5.07 -3.70 28.89
N LEU A 88 5.98 -4.48 28.30
CA LEU A 88 5.93 -4.88 26.90
C LEU A 88 5.72 -6.38 26.75
N PHE A 89 4.92 -6.77 25.76
CA PHE A 89 4.74 -8.13 25.30
C PHE A 89 4.96 -8.16 23.80
N TRP A 90 5.79 -9.07 23.29
CA TRP A 90 6.00 -9.24 21.86
C TRP A 90 5.77 -10.70 21.44
N MET A 91 4.69 -10.94 20.68
CA MET A 91 4.42 -12.20 20.03
C MET A 91 5.00 -12.22 18.62
N LYS A 92 6.11 -12.95 18.45
CA LYS A 92 6.75 -13.14 17.14
C LYS A 92 6.41 -14.50 16.54
N GLY A 93 6.20 -14.55 15.24
CA GLY A 93 5.91 -15.81 14.54
C GLY A 93 5.82 -15.66 13.03
N LEU A 94 5.89 -16.77 12.30
CA LEU A 94 5.83 -16.78 10.84
C LEU A 94 4.45 -16.33 10.32
N ALA A 95 4.37 -16.09 9.00
CA ALA A 95 3.12 -15.75 8.36
C ALA A 95 2.15 -16.95 8.40
N GLY A 96 0.88 -16.69 8.68
CA GLY A 96 -0.16 -17.74 8.67
C GLY A 96 -0.26 -18.63 9.91
N VAL A 97 0.45 -18.33 11.01
CA VAL A 97 0.35 -19.08 12.28
C VAL A 97 -0.82 -18.67 13.20
N GLY A 98 -1.46 -17.52 12.90
CA GLY A 98 -2.64 -17.04 13.62
C GLY A 98 -2.45 -15.83 14.55
N LYS A 99 -1.33 -15.10 14.45
CA LYS A 99 -1.06 -13.92 15.31
C LYS A 99 -2.20 -12.90 15.33
N SER A 100 -2.66 -12.44 14.17
CA SER A 100 -3.76 -11.47 14.08
C SER A 100 -5.08 -11.98 14.64
N ALA A 101 -5.31 -13.31 14.57
CA ALA A 101 -6.49 -13.93 15.16
C ALA A 101 -6.43 -13.90 16.71
N ILE A 102 -5.25 -14.18 17.26
CA ILE A 102 -4.98 -14.06 18.70
C ILE A 102 -5.12 -12.60 19.13
N ALA A 103 -4.49 -11.66 18.42
CA ALA A 103 -4.55 -10.23 18.72
C ALA A 103 -6.00 -9.70 18.72
N GLN A 104 -6.81 -10.05 17.71
CA GLN A 104 -8.22 -9.68 17.64
C GLN A 104 -9.02 -10.27 18.82
N THR A 105 -8.83 -11.55 19.12
CA THR A 105 -9.55 -12.23 20.22
C THR A 105 -9.15 -11.65 21.58
N CYS A 106 -7.86 -11.35 21.78
CA CYS A 106 -7.36 -10.70 22.99
C CYS A 106 -7.90 -9.28 23.14
N ALA A 107 -7.98 -8.50 22.05
CA ALA A 107 -8.57 -7.16 22.08
C ALA A 107 -10.02 -7.21 22.56
N GLU A 108 -10.84 -8.08 21.97
CA GLU A 108 -12.25 -8.27 22.36
C GLU A 108 -12.36 -8.71 23.84
N ARG A 109 -11.60 -9.72 24.30
CA ARG A 109 -11.62 -10.15 25.71
C ARG A 109 -11.15 -9.06 26.67
N LEU A 110 -10.10 -8.30 26.34
CA LEU A 110 -9.62 -7.20 27.17
C LEU A 110 -10.59 -6.03 27.20
N LYS A 111 -11.34 -5.79 26.11
CA LYS A 111 -12.41 -4.79 26.08
C LYS A 111 -13.55 -5.18 27.02
N ASP A 112 -13.98 -6.44 27.00
CA ASP A 112 -15.00 -6.97 27.91
C ASP A 112 -14.58 -6.86 29.39
N LEU A 113 -13.29 -7.04 29.67
CA LEU A 113 -12.72 -6.86 31.01
C LEU A 113 -12.51 -5.39 31.41
N GLY A 114 -12.76 -4.44 30.50
CA GLY A 114 -12.51 -3.01 30.71
C GLY A 114 -11.01 -2.68 30.86
N ARG A 115 -10.14 -3.47 30.21
CA ARG A 115 -8.67 -3.37 30.25
C ARG A 115 -8.05 -2.96 28.93
N LEU A 116 -8.79 -3.00 27.82
CA LEU A 116 -8.31 -2.47 26.54
C LEU A 116 -8.36 -0.94 26.54
N GLY A 117 -7.21 -0.30 26.33
CA GLY A 117 -7.12 1.16 26.15
C GLY A 117 -7.26 1.56 24.68
N ALA A 118 -6.54 0.86 23.80
CA ALA A 118 -6.63 1.06 22.36
C ALA A 118 -6.15 -0.21 21.63
N ALA A 119 -6.53 -0.35 20.36
CA ALA A 119 -5.95 -1.36 19.49
C ALA A 119 -5.73 -0.76 18.10
N PHE A 120 -4.55 -1.03 17.55
CA PHE A 120 -4.21 -0.63 16.19
C PHE A 120 -3.76 -1.87 15.44
N PHE A 121 -4.53 -2.23 14.44
CA PHE A 121 -4.18 -3.34 13.58
C PHE A 121 -3.70 -2.80 12.25
N PHE A 122 -2.38 -2.78 12.12
CA PHE A 122 -1.76 -2.55 10.84
C PHE A 122 -2.32 -3.57 9.87
N ALA A 123 -2.74 -3.03 8.74
CA ALA A 123 -2.95 -3.82 7.56
C ALA A 123 -2.34 -3.00 6.46
N ALA A 124 -1.33 -3.58 5.86
CA ALA A 124 -1.09 -3.48 4.45
C ALA A 124 -2.11 -2.63 3.65
N ASP A 125 -1.69 -1.47 3.14
CA ASP A 125 -2.34 -0.68 2.09
C ASP A 125 -3.61 0.08 2.47
N VAL A 126 -4.17 -0.23 3.63
CA VAL A 126 -5.36 0.44 4.17
C VAL A 126 -5.03 1.15 5.48
N ARG A 127 -4.05 0.63 6.23
CA ARG A 127 -3.72 0.99 7.61
C ARG A 127 -2.23 0.80 7.90
N ASP A 128 -1.38 1.13 6.95
CA ASP A 128 0.08 0.91 6.98
C ASP A 128 0.89 2.17 7.31
N ASP A 129 0.23 3.33 7.37
CA ASP A 129 0.88 4.63 7.61
C ASP A 129 1.20 4.85 9.09
N ALA A 130 2.50 4.90 9.40
CA ALA A 130 3.01 5.19 10.73
C ALA A 130 2.65 6.60 11.24
N GLU A 131 2.43 7.57 10.35
CA GLU A 131 2.07 8.95 10.74
C GLU A 131 0.68 9.00 11.40
N GLN A 132 -0.20 8.06 11.06
CA GLN A 132 -1.55 7.96 11.62
C GLN A 132 -1.59 7.14 12.92
N PHE A 133 -0.52 6.41 13.26
CA PHE A 133 -0.50 5.48 14.39
C PHE A 133 -0.79 6.15 15.73
N PHE A 134 0.08 7.08 16.18
CA PHE A 134 -0.13 7.77 17.46
C PHE A 134 -1.37 8.66 17.51
N PRO A 135 -1.73 9.42 16.45
CA PRO A 135 -3.02 10.10 16.38
C PRO A 135 -4.22 9.16 16.58
N THR A 136 -4.17 7.95 16.01
CA THR A 136 -5.24 6.96 16.16
C THR A 136 -5.33 6.40 17.57
N ILE A 137 -4.20 6.04 18.17
CA ILE A 137 -4.16 5.61 19.58
C ILE A 137 -4.69 6.72 20.49
N ALA A 138 -4.24 7.96 20.30
CA ALA A 138 -4.71 9.11 21.07
C ALA A 138 -6.22 9.35 20.91
N TYR A 139 -6.74 9.22 19.68
CA TYR A 139 -8.17 9.32 19.44
C TYR A 139 -8.96 8.25 20.19
N GLN A 140 -8.57 6.97 20.09
CA GLN A 140 -9.23 5.87 20.81
C GLN A 140 -9.20 6.09 22.33
N LEU A 141 -8.05 6.47 22.89
CA LEU A 141 -7.92 6.80 24.31
C LEU A 141 -8.82 7.99 24.72
N SER A 142 -9.06 8.96 23.84
CA SER A 142 -9.98 10.10 24.08
C SER A 142 -11.45 9.70 24.11
N ILE A 143 -11.80 8.55 23.54
CA ILE A 143 -13.14 7.97 23.65
C ILE A 143 -13.27 7.20 24.97
N GLU A 144 -12.22 6.50 25.39
CA GLU A 144 -12.24 5.71 26.63
C GLU A 144 -12.09 6.56 27.91
N PHE A 145 -11.37 7.68 27.86
CA PHE A 145 -11.01 8.48 29.04
C PHE A 145 -11.45 9.95 28.92
N PRO A 146 -12.57 10.35 29.56
CA PRO A 146 -13.09 11.73 29.45
C PRO A 146 -12.13 12.82 29.92
N ASP A 147 -11.43 12.63 31.05
CA ASP A 147 -10.48 13.64 31.55
C ASP A 147 -9.28 13.83 30.59
N TYR A 148 -8.85 12.76 29.92
CA TYR A 148 -7.81 12.82 28.88
C TYR A 148 -8.32 13.50 27.60
N ARG A 149 -9.58 13.24 27.22
CA ARG A 149 -10.24 13.90 26.09
C ARG A 149 -10.23 15.41 26.23
N ASP A 150 -10.54 15.93 27.42
CA ASP A 150 -10.59 17.38 27.68
C ASP A 150 -9.21 18.04 27.52
N LEU A 151 -8.14 17.37 27.96
CA LEU A 151 -6.77 17.83 27.76
C LEU A 151 -6.39 17.84 26.27
N LEU A 152 -6.71 16.76 25.55
CA LEU A 152 -6.43 16.66 24.11
C LEU A 152 -7.21 17.68 23.28
N GLU A 153 -8.49 17.91 23.60
CA GLU A 153 -9.34 18.88 22.91
C GLU A 153 -8.67 20.26 22.91
N GLN A 154 -8.18 20.72 24.06
CA GLN A 154 -7.50 22.00 24.16
C GLN A 154 -6.15 21.98 23.44
N ARG A 155 -5.36 20.92 23.63
CA ARG A 155 -3.99 20.82 23.12
C ARG A 155 -3.94 20.82 21.59
N VAL A 156 -4.77 20.01 20.93
CA VAL A 156 -4.84 19.95 19.46
C VAL A 156 -5.46 21.23 18.88
N ARG A 157 -6.44 21.82 19.58
CA ARG A 157 -7.05 23.09 19.15
C ARG A 157 -6.05 24.25 19.19
N CYS A 158 -5.18 24.29 20.20
CA CYS A 158 -4.15 25.31 20.37
C CYS A 158 -2.96 25.13 19.41
N ASP A 159 -2.47 23.89 19.22
CA ASP A 159 -1.36 23.60 18.31
C ASP A 159 -1.72 22.46 17.34
N LYS A 160 -2.35 22.84 16.22
CA LYS A 160 -2.68 21.90 15.14
C LYS A 160 -1.43 21.28 14.49
N THR A 161 -0.25 21.90 14.65
CA THR A 161 0.97 21.39 14.03
C THR A 161 1.47 20.12 14.68
N ILE A 162 1.00 19.78 15.90
CA ILE A 162 1.34 18.54 16.60
C ILE A 162 1.17 17.32 15.68
N LEU A 163 0.11 17.30 14.87
CA LEU A 163 -0.21 16.19 13.97
C LEU A 163 0.75 16.07 12.78
N LYS A 164 1.62 17.06 12.56
CA LYS A 164 2.66 17.05 11.52
C LYS A 164 4.08 16.98 12.10
N LYS A 165 4.22 16.83 13.43
CA LYS A 165 5.51 16.67 14.08
C LYS A 165 6.03 15.23 13.94
N THR A 166 7.29 15.03 14.32
CA THR A 166 7.89 13.69 14.36
C THR A 166 7.09 12.75 15.28
N MET A 167 7.14 11.45 15.02
CA MET A 167 6.42 10.43 15.81
C MET A 167 6.72 10.53 17.31
N ALA A 168 7.97 10.79 17.69
CA ALA A 168 8.37 10.96 19.09
C ALA A 168 7.70 12.20 19.73
N ALA A 169 7.61 13.30 18.98
CA ALA A 169 6.94 14.51 19.45
C ALA A 169 5.41 14.33 19.51
N GLN A 170 4.81 13.61 18.56
CA GLN A 170 3.40 13.22 18.58
C GLN A 170 3.10 12.34 19.80
N PHE A 171 3.85 11.26 20.02
CA PHE A 171 3.69 10.39 21.18
C PHE A 171 3.78 11.17 22.48
N LYS A 172 4.80 12.03 22.61
CA LYS A 172 5.00 12.85 23.80
C LYS A 172 3.82 13.77 24.06
N ALA A 173 3.41 14.56 23.05
CA ALA A 173 2.39 15.59 23.20
C ALA A 173 0.97 15.03 23.28
N LEU A 174 0.68 13.92 22.58
CA LEU A 174 -0.65 13.34 22.51
C LEU A 174 -0.88 12.27 23.56
N ILE A 175 0.14 11.52 23.99
CA ILE A 175 -0.03 10.37 24.89
C ILE A 175 0.69 10.61 26.22
N ALA A 176 2.01 10.75 26.22
CA ALA A 176 2.79 10.79 27.46
C ALA A 176 2.42 11.96 28.39
N GLU A 177 2.56 13.20 27.91
CA GLU A 177 2.35 14.39 28.73
C GLU A 177 0.92 14.51 29.28
N PRO A 178 -0.15 14.27 28.51
CA PRO A 178 -1.50 14.33 29.07
C PRO A 178 -1.73 13.32 30.21
N PHE A 179 -1.22 12.08 30.11
CA PHE A 179 -1.36 11.12 31.22
C PHE A 179 -0.51 11.48 32.44
N GLN A 180 0.68 12.04 32.24
CA GLN A 180 1.48 12.58 33.35
C GLN A 180 0.80 13.77 34.03
N GLU A 181 0.11 14.62 33.29
CA GLU A 181 -0.68 15.73 33.84
C GLU A 181 -1.86 15.21 34.66
N LEU A 182 -2.59 14.22 34.15
CA LEU A 182 -3.67 13.57 34.88
C LEU A 182 -3.18 12.91 36.18
N GLU A 183 -2.04 12.23 36.14
CA GLU A 183 -1.44 11.62 37.33
C GLU A 183 -1.12 12.69 38.40
N LYS A 184 -0.51 13.81 38.00
CA LYS A 184 -0.16 14.91 38.91
C LYS A 184 -1.37 15.54 39.60
N ILE A 185 -2.53 15.54 38.94
CA ILE A 185 -3.78 16.09 39.50
C ILE A 185 -4.66 15.02 40.17
N GLY A 186 -4.14 13.80 40.37
CA GLY A 186 -4.86 12.70 41.02
C GLY A 186 -6.00 12.11 40.18
N LYS A 187 -6.00 12.38 38.87
CA LYS A 187 -6.94 11.83 37.87
C LYS A 187 -6.27 10.78 36.96
N GLY A 188 -5.15 10.22 37.43
CA GLY A 188 -4.43 9.16 36.73
C GLY A 188 -5.29 7.92 36.50
N ILE A 189 -4.87 7.08 35.55
CA ILE A 189 -5.52 5.79 35.34
C ILE A 189 -5.03 4.86 36.46
N GLY A 190 -5.84 4.68 37.50
CA GLY A 190 -5.54 3.81 38.65
C GLY A 190 -5.48 2.31 38.34
N ARG A 191 -5.36 1.94 37.06
CA ARG A 191 -5.27 0.57 36.58
C ARG A 191 -4.46 0.52 35.27
N ARG A 192 -3.72 -0.56 35.07
CA ARG A 192 -3.04 -0.80 33.79
C ARG A 192 -4.06 -1.04 32.67
N MET A 193 -3.78 -0.43 31.52
CA MET A 193 -4.58 -0.54 30.30
C MET A 193 -3.68 -1.08 29.18
N VAL A 194 -4.21 -1.99 28.38
CA VAL A 194 -3.46 -2.64 27.31
C VAL A 194 -3.67 -1.91 26.00
N ILE A 195 -2.59 -1.70 25.26
CA ILE A 195 -2.61 -1.26 23.87
C ILE A 195 -2.09 -2.39 22.99
N ILE A 196 -2.93 -2.86 22.06
CA ILE A 196 -2.57 -3.92 21.11
C ILE A 196 -2.11 -3.31 19.79
N ILE A 197 -0.98 -3.81 19.28
CA ILE A 197 -0.41 -3.45 17.99
C ILE A 197 -0.22 -4.74 17.20
N ASP A 198 -1.09 -5.00 16.24
CA ASP A 198 -0.99 -6.16 15.35
C ASP A 198 -0.44 -5.77 13.99
N GLY A 199 0.35 -6.65 13.39
CA GLY A 199 0.88 -6.49 12.04
C GLY A 199 1.95 -5.42 11.92
N LEU A 200 2.81 -5.21 12.92
CA LEU A 200 3.87 -4.17 12.82
C LEU A 200 4.74 -4.35 11.57
N ASP A 201 4.98 -5.60 11.13
CA ASP A 201 5.69 -5.90 9.87
C ASP A 201 4.96 -5.43 8.61
N GLU A 202 3.69 -5.06 8.71
CA GLU A 202 2.86 -4.51 7.64
C GLU A 202 2.82 -2.97 7.63
N CYS A 203 3.52 -2.30 8.56
CA CYS A 203 3.74 -0.85 8.51
C CYS A 203 4.71 -0.50 7.37
N LYS A 204 4.41 0.56 6.62
CA LYS A 204 5.00 0.88 5.32
C LYS A 204 6.53 0.91 5.25
N LYS A 205 7.21 1.51 6.24
CA LYS A 205 8.68 1.66 6.24
C LYS A 205 9.32 0.91 7.39
N ALA A 206 10.38 0.16 7.09
CA ALA A 206 11.17 -0.57 8.09
C ALA A 206 11.70 0.36 9.21
N ASP A 207 12.17 1.55 8.86
CA ASP A 207 12.64 2.54 9.83
C ASP A 207 11.51 3.00 10.76
N ASP A 208 10.31 3.22 10.23
CA ASP A 208 9.13 3.62 11.01
C ASP A 208 8.71 2.50 11.98
N GLN A 209 8.81 1.22 11.55
CA GLN A 209 8.56 0.06 12.40
C GLN A 209 9.50 0.02 13.62
N SER A 210 10.81 0.17 13.39
CA SER A 210 11.81 0.23 14.46
C SER A 210 11.59 1.43 15.36
N ARG A 211 11.26 2.59 14.78
CA ARG A 211 10.97 3.84 15.51
C ARG A 211 9.80 3.69 16.48
N ILE A 212 8.72 3.02 16.07
CA ILE A 212 7.55 2.76 16.93
C ILE A 212 7.97 1.96 18.17
N VAL A 213 8.73 0.88 17.98
CA VAL A 213 9.22 0.02 19.07
C VAL A 213 10.11 0.82 20.02
N GLU A 214 11.08 1.58 19.51
CA GLU A 214 12.00 2.39 20.32
C GLU A 214 11.28 3.42 21.19
N ILE A 215 10.32 4.16 20.61
CA ILE A 215 9.58 5.21 21.32
C ILE A 215 8.75 4.60 22.46
N ILE A 216 8.03 3.51 22.16
CA ILE A 216 7.17 2.84 23.14
C ILE A 216 8.02 2.17 24.22
N ALA A 217 9.12 1.52 23.85
CA ALA A 217 9.98 0.83 24.80
C ALA A 217 10.66 1.79 25.78
N ALA A 218 11.14 2.93 25.30
CA ALA A 218 11.68 3.98 26.17
C ALA A 218 10.61 4.47 27.17
N ALA A 219 9.39 4.73 26.70
CA ALA A 219 8.29 5.18 27.56
C ALA A 219 7.86 4.13 28.60
N ALA A 220 7.85 2.85 28.20
CA ALA A 220 7.52 1.72 29.07
C ALA A 220 8.60 1.50 30.15
N ARG A 221 9.87 1.54 29.77
CA ARG A 221 11.03 1.45 30.68
C ARG A 221 11.03 2.58 31.71
N ASP A 222 10.74 3.80 31.26
CA ASP A 222 10.79 5.00 32.11
C ASP A 222 9.49 5.22 32.92
N GLY A 223 8.49 4.34 32.79
CA GLY A 223 7.22 4.43 33.50
C GLY A 223 6.41 5.69 33.15
N VAL A 224 6.56 6.19 31.93
CA VAL A 224 6.02 7.49 31.49
C VAL A 224 4.50 7.46 31.28
N THR A 225 3.94 6.28 31.01
CA THR A 225 2.52 6.06 30.74
C THR A 225 1.98 4.85 31.50
N PRO A 226 0.67 4.82 31.84
CA PRO A 226 0.05 3.68 32.55
C PRO A 226 -0.28 2.48 31.64
N PHE A 227 0.31 2.43 30.44
CA PHE A 227 -0.04 1.45 29.41
C PHE A 227 0.94 0.29 29.35
N CYS A 228 0.37 -0.90 29.13
CA CYS A 228 1.11 -2.09 28.70
C CYS A 228 0.92 -2.26 27.19
N TRP A 229 1.98 -2.59 26.46
CA TRP A 229 1.96 -2.63 25.00
C TRP A 229 2.22 -4.04 24.49
N ALA A 230 1.27 -4.57 23.71
CA ALA A 230 1.38 -5.90 23.11
C ALA A 230 1.61 -5.77 21.59
N PHE A 231 2.76 -6.24 21.13
CA PHE A 231 3.15 -6.27 19.73
C PHE A 231 2.95 -7.67 19.14
N PHE A 232 2.41 -7.74 17.93
CA PHE A 232 2.32 -8.96 17.14
C PHE A 232 2.95 -8.70 15.77
N SER A 233 4.00 -9.44 15.43
CA SER A 233 4.69 -9.24 14.16
C SER A 233 5.46 -10.47 13.68
N ARG A 234 5.94 -10.42 12.43
CA ARG A 234 7.04 -11.29 12.00
C ARG A 234 8.35 -10.86 12.67
N PRO A 235 9.29 -11.80 12.89
CA PRO A 235 10.65 -11.48 13.31
C PRO A 235 11.47 -11.00 12.11
N GLU A 236 11.06 -9.90 11.47
CA GLU A 236 11.90 -9.31 10.42
C GLU A 236 13.18 -8.74 11.06
N PRO A 237 14.35 -8.79 10.39
CA PRO A 237 15.63 -8.52 11.04
C PRO A 237 15.70 -7.18 11.79
N HIS A 238 15.12 -6.10 11.24
CA HIS A 238 15.11 -4.79 11.88
C HIS A 238 14.13 -4.70 13.05
N ILE A 239 12.98 -5.39 13.01
CA ILE A 239 12.06 -5.48 14.15
C ILE A 239 12.73 -6.24 15.29
N GLU A 240 13.36 -7.38 14.99
CA GLU A 240 14.05 -8.18 16.00
C GLU A 240 15.23 -7.39 16.62
N ALA A 241 15.97 -6.65 15.78
CA ALA A 241 17.02 -5.76 16.25
C ALA A 241 16.50 -4.66 17.20
N SER A 242 15.25 -4.19 17.05
CA SER A 242 14.65 -3.20 17.95
C SER A 242 14.25 -3.74 19.32
N PHE A 243 14.02 -5.05 19.46
CA PHE A 243 13.72 -5.69 20.76
C PHE A 243 14.96 -6.29 21.45
N THR A 244 16.09 -6.37 20.76
CA THR A 244 17.33 -6.97 21.26
C THR A 244 18.15 -6.11 22.25
N PRO A 245 18.07 -4.75 22.28
CA PRO A 245 18.80 -3.96 23.28
C PRO A 245 18.46 -4.43 24.70
N GLU A 246 19.47 -4.45 25.58
CA GLU A 246 19.34 -5.02 26.92
C GLU A 246 18.26 -4.33 27.74
N ASP A 247 18.18 -3.01 27.65
CA ASP A 247 17.19 -2.18 28.34
C ASP A 247 15.76 -2.35 27.81
N VAL A 248 15.59 -2.79 26.56
CA VAL A 248 14.29 -3.18 25.98
C VAL A 248 13.93 -4.60 26.34
N THR A 249 14.90 -5.53 26.25
CA THR A 249 14.68 -6.96 26.55
C THR A 249 14.26 -7.17 28.00
N GLN A 250 14.84 -6.44 28.94
CA GLN A 250 14.50 -6.55 30.38
C GLN A 250 13.06 -6.13 30.71
N VAL A 251 12.44 -5.31 29.86
CA VAL A 251 11.05 -4.85 30.04
C VAL A 251 10.08 -5.50 29.05
N THR A 252 10.52 -6.52 28.31
CA THR A 252 9.73 -7.21 27.29
C THR A 252 9.58 -8.70 27.59
N TYR A 253 8.34 -9.17 27.63
CA TYR A 253 8.04 -10.59 27.52
C TYR A 253 8.01 -11.01 26.04
N ILE A 254 8.94 -11.85 25.61
CA ILE A 254 9.03 -12.32 24.22
C ILE A 254 8.38 -13.71 24.12
N ALA A 255 7.28 -13.79 23.38
CA ALA A 255 6.58 -15.02 23.06
C ALA A 255 6.86 -15.42 21.60
N LEU A 256 7.38 -16.64 21.39
CA LEU A 256 7.46 -17.22 20.05
C LEU A 256 6.18 -18.04 19.81
N LEU A 257 5.53 -17.79 18.67
CA LEU A 257 4.47 -18.64 18.15
C LEU A 257 5.05 -19.53 17.04
N PRO A 258 5.56 -20.73 17.38
CA PRO A 258 6.27 -21.57 16.43
C PRO A 258 5.31 -22.20 15.42
N VAL A 259 5.88 -22.60 14.29
CA VAL A 259 5.24 -23.60 13.42
C VAL A 259 5.62 -24.96 13.98
N SER A 260 4.71 -25.56 14.75
CA SER A 260 4.92 -26.87 15.37
C SER A 260 3.65 -27.71 15.29
N ASP A 261 3.84 -29.02 15.50
CA ASP A 261 2.73 -29.97 15.59
C ASP A 261 1.84 -29.72 16.82
N ASP A 262 2.24 -28.86 17.76
CA ASP A 262 1.40 -28.47 18.92
C ASP A 262 0.12 -27.75 18.46
N ALA A 263 0.17 -27.09 17.30
CA ALA A 263 -0.99 -26.46 16.70
C ALA A 263 -1.96 -27.47 16.03
N ASN A 264 -1.60 -28.75 15.90
CA ASN A 264 -2.39 -29.73 15.15
C ASN A 264 -3.77 -29.97 15.77
N SER A 265 -3.86 -30.05 17.10
CA SER A 265 -5.14 -30.19 17.81
C SER A 265 -6.05 -28.97 17.58
N ASP A 266 -5.48 -27.77 17.60
CA ASP A 266 -6.22 -26.54 17.33
C ASP A 266 -6.66 -26.45 15.87
N ILE A 267 -5.80 -26.85 14.93
CA ILE A 267 -6.12 -26.89 13.50
C ILE A 267 -7.21 -27.92 13.22
N GLU A 268 -7.16 -29.08 13.88
CA GLU A 268 -8.23 -30.09 13.81
C GLU A 268 -9.57 -29.50 14.26
N LEU A 269 -9.60 -28.85 15.43
CA LEU A 269 -10.80 -28.20 15.95
C LEU A 269 -11.32 -27.10 15.01
N TYR A 270 -10.40 -26.29 14.47
CA TYR A 270 -10.70 -25.25 13.50
C TYR A 270 -11.32 -25.80 12.22
N LEU A 271 -10.71 -26.85 11.62
CA LEU A 271 -11.22 -27.51 10.42
C LEU A 271 -12.60 -28.11 10.67
N ARG A 272 -12.78 -28.87 11.75
CA ARG A 272 -14.08 -29.50 12.10
C ARG A 272 -15.17 -28.45 12.28
N SER A 273 -14.87 -27.34 12.95
CA SER A 273 -15.81 -26.24 13.14
C SER A 273 -16.12 -25.52 11.83
N GLY A 274 -15.09 -25.26 11.02
CA GLY A 274 -15.22 -24.65 9.70
C GLY A 274 -16.11 -25.46 8.76
N PHE A 275 -15.88 -26.76 8.63
CA PHE A 275 -16.71 -27.63 7.80
C PHE A 275 -18.16 -27.70 8.31
N LYS A 276 -18.39 -27.73 9.62
CA LYS A 276 -19.75 -27.62 10.18
C LYS A 276 -20.43 -26.31 9.78
N ASN A 277 -19.70 -25.20 9.77
CA ASN A 277 -20.23 -23.91 9.33
C ASN A 277 -20.54 -23.90 7.82
N ILE A 278 -19.70 -24.51 6.99
CA ILE A 278 -19.95 -24.69 5.56
C ILE A 278 -21.26 -25.48 5.33
N LEU A 279 -21.44 -26.60 6.05
CA LEU A 279 -22.69 -27.38 5.96
C LEU A 279 -23.91 -26.54 6.35
N ARG A 280 -23.82 -25.76 7.44
CA ARG A 280 -24.90 -24.86 7.87
C ARG A 280 -25.20 -23.79 6.83
N HIS A 281 -24.19 -23.10 6.30
CA HIS A 281 -24.36 -22.06 5.28
C HIS A 281 -24.99 -22.60 4.00
N ARG A 282 -24.70 -23.86 3.63
CA ARG A 282 -25.26 -24.52 2.46
C ARG A 282 -26.60 -25.24 2.73
N ASN A 283 -27.17 -25.10 3.94
CA ASN A 283 -28.39 -25.78 4.37
C ASN A 283 -28.31 -27.32 4.25
N ILE A 284 -27.11 -27.88 4.44
CA ILE A 284 -26.88 -29.33 4.46
C ILE A 284 -26.95 -29.80 5.92
N PRO A 285 -27.76 -30.83 6.25
CA PRO A 285 -27.86 -31.33 7.61
C PRO A 285 -26.51 -31.76 8.19
N VAL A 286 -26.16 -31.23 9.37
CA VAL A 286 -24.92 -31.56 10.11
C VAL A 286 -24.94 -32.99 10.68
N THR A 287 -25.95 -33.80 10.33
CA THR A 287 -26.07 -35.21 10.74
C THR A 287 -25.08 -36.12 10.01
N SER A 288 -24.42 -35.64 8.94
CA SER A 288 -23.37 -36.39 8.25
C SER A 288 -22.05 -36.36 9.02
N GLN A 289 -21.35 -37.50 9.11
CA GLN A 289 -19.94 -37.60 9.57
C GLN A 289 -18.95 -37.02 8.53
N TRP A 290 -19.32 -35.94 7.86
CA TRP A 290 -18.51 -35.31 6.81
C TRP A 290 -17.85 -34.04 7.34
N PRO A 291 -16.55 -33.83 7.09
CA PRO A 291 -15.59 -34.79 6.53
C PRO A 291 -15.32 -35.98 7.44
N SER A 292 -14.80 -37.08 6.88
CA SER A 292 -14.38 -38.22 7.68
C SER A 292 -13.19 -37.86 8.57
N ASP A 293 -12.99 -38.60 9.67
CA ASP A 293 -11.82 -38.38 10.53
C ASP A 293 -10.49 -38.56 9.78
N SER A 294 -10.44 -39.47 8.80
CA SER A 294 -9.27 -39.67 7.94
C SER A 294 -8.97 -38.44 7.08
N ASP A 295 -10.00 -37.79 6.55
CA ASP A 295 -9.84 -36.56 5.75
C ASP A 295 -9.29 -35.44 6.64
N ILE A 296 -9.87 -35.26 7.83
CA ILE A 296 -9.41 -34.26 8.81
C ILE A 296 -7.94 -34.49 9.18
N GLN A 297 -7.56 -35.71 9.55
CA GLN A 297 -6.17 -36.02 9.90
C GLN A 297 -5.19 -35.83 8.74
N THR A 298 -5.63 -36.08 7.50
CA THR A 298 -4.83 -35.79 6.30
C THR A 298 -4.56 -34.29 6.17
N LEU A 299 -5.59 -33.45 6.33
CA LEU A 299 -5.47 -31.99 6.26
C LEU A 299 -4.62 -31.44 7.42
N VAL A 300 -4.78 -31.95 8.63
CA VAL A 300 -4.00 -31.55 9.81
C VAL A 300 -2.52 -31.82 9.56
N LYS A 301 -2.17 -33.04 9.15
CA LYS A 301 -0.79 -33.43 8.83
C LYS A 301 -0.19 -32.59 7.69
N ALA A 302 -1.00 -32.26 6.68
CA ALA A 302 -0.58 -31.42 5.56
C ALA A 302 -0.35 -29.97 5.95
N SER A 303 -1.03 -29.48 6.99
CA SER A 303 -0.90 -28.10 7.45
C SER A 303 0.47 -27.81 8.07
N LYS A 304 1.15 -28.83 8.63
CA LYS A 304 2.42 -28.66 9.37
C LYS A 304 2.34 -27.56 10.45
N GLY A 305 1.18 -27.35 11.07
CA GLY A 305 0.97 -26.29 12.07
C GLY A 305 0.65 -24.90 11.48
N LEU A 306 0.51 -24.77 10.16
CA LEU A 306 0.16 -23.51 9.49
C LEU A 306 -1.36 -23.36 9.36
N PHE A 307 -1.96 -22.46 10.15
CA PHE A 307 -3.39 -22.14 10.06
C PHE A 307 -3.80 -21.63 8.68
N ILE A 308 -2.93 -20.91 7.96
CA ILE A 308 -3.23 -20.43 6.61
C ILE A 308 -3.60 -21.57 5.64
N TYR A 309 -3.04 -22.77 5.83
CA TYR A 309 -3.44 -23.95 5.06
C TYR A 309 -4.92 -24.26 5.31
N ALA A 310 -5.30 -24.42 6.59
CA ALA A 310 -6.68 -24.74 6.97
C ALA A 310 -7.68 -23.66 6.53
N VAL A 311 -7.35 -22.38 6.70
CA VAL A 311 -8.17 -21.24 6.25
C VAL A 311 -8.41 -21.31 4.74
N THR A 312 -7.35 -21.55 3.97
CA THR A 312 -7.44 -21.60 2.50
C THR A 312 -8.22 -22.83 2.03
N VAL A 313 -8.06 -23.99 2.69
CA VAL A 313 -8.81 -25.22 2.38
C VAL A 313 -10.30 -25.02 2.62
N LEU A 314 -10.70 -24.48 3.78
CA LEU A 314 -12.10 -24.21 4.08
C LEU A 314 -12.72 -23.29 3.02
N ARG A 315 -12.00 -22.24 2.64
CA ARG A 315 -12.45 -21.27 1.63
C ARG A 315 -12.58 -21.88 0.23
N ASP A 316 -11.64 -22.72 -0.19
CA ASP A 316 -11.68 -23.43 -1.47
C ASP A 316 -12.87 -24.40 -1.52
N VAL A 317 -13.05 -25.20 -0.47
CA VAL A 317 -14.16 -26.16 -0.37
C VAL A 317 -15.51 -25.45 -0.30
N ASP A 318 -15.63 -24.37 0.48
CA ASP A 318 -16.86 -23.57 0.58
C ASP A 318 -17.25 -22.87 -0.72
N ARG A 319 -16.31 -22.69 -1.65
CA ARG A 319 -16.58 -22.08 -2.97
C ARG A 319 -16.75 -23.10 -4.10
N ALA A 320 -16.49 -24.38 -3.84
CA ALA A 320 -16.60 -25.42 -4.84
C ALA A 320 -18.06 -25.82 -5.12
N GLY A 321 -18.34 -26.23 -6.36
CA GLY A 321 -19.66 -26.77 -6.72
C GLY A 321 -20.00 -28.05 -5.94
N SER A 322 -19.02 -28.94 -5.76
CA SER A 322 -19.13 -30.18 -4.99
C SER A 322 -18.16 -30.17 -3.82
N LEU A 323 -18.69 -30.26 -2.59
CA LEU A 323 -17.88 -30.30 -1.36
C LEU A 323 -16.98 -31.54 -1.32
N GLU A 324 -17.52 -32.69 -1.72
CA GLU A 324 -16.82 -33.98 -1.64
C GLU A 324 -15.69 -34.09 -2.66
N GLU A 325 -15.92 -33.64 -3.91
CA GLU A 325 -14.87 -33.63 -4.94
C GLU A 325 -13.74 -32.65 -4.60
N ALA A 326 -14.09 -31.47 -4.08
CA ALA A 326 -13.11 -30.47 -3.66
C ALA A 326 -12.22 -31.02 -2.54
N LEU A 327 -12.83 -31.55 -1.48
CA LEU A 327 -12.11 -32.13 -0.35
C LEU A 327 -11.21 -33.29 -0.79
N ARG A 328 -11.74 -34.24 -1.59
CA ARG A 328 -10.98 -35.39 -2.10
C ARG A 328 -9.75 -34.95 -2.88
N ALA A 329 -9.90 -33.94 -3.73
CA ALA A 329 -8.81 -33.39 -4.52
C ALA A 329 -7.75 -32.69 -3.65
N VAL A 330 -8.15 -31.95 -2.60
CA VAL A 330 -7.21 -31.35 -1.64
C VAL A 330 -6.42 -32.43 -0.91
N CYS A 331 -7.10 -33.42 -0.33
CA CYS A 331 -6.45 -34.52 0.37
C CYS A 331 -5.46 -35.25 -0.55
N ALA A 332 -5.88 -35.62 -1.77
CA ALA A 332 -5.04 -36.31 -2.75
C ALA A 332 -3.79 -35.50 -3.17
N ALA A 333 -3.91 -34.17 -3.34
CA ALA A 333 -2.77 -33.33 -3.68
C ALA A 333 -1.72 -33.32 -2.56
N THR A 334 -2.16 -33.31 -1.30
CA THR A 334 -1.27 -33.24 -0.14
C THR A 334 -0.65 -34.57 0.28
N SER A 335 -1.34 -35.70 0.05
CA SER A 335 -0.78 -37.04 0.31
C SER A 335 0.40 -37.40 -0.59
N ASN A 336 0.48 -36.79 -1.78
CA ASN A 336 1.56 -37.02 -2.74
C ASN A 336 2.82 -36.16 -2.48
N SER A 337 2.77 -35.28 -1.47
CA SER A 337 3.91 -34.43 -1.12
C SER A 337 4.88 -35.19 -0.22
N THR A 338 6.02 -35.60 -0.79
CA THR A 338 7.12 -36.29 -0.08
C THR A 338 8.20 -35.32 0.41
N ASP A 339 8.03 -34.02 0.17
CA ASP A 339 9.00 -32.99 0.54
C ASP A 339 8.92 -32.69 2.05
N GLY A 340 10.08 -32.67 2.71
CA GLY A 340 10.22 -32.35 4.13
C GLY A 340 10.13 -30.85 4.43
N SER A 341 10.00 -30.00 3.41
CA SER A 341 9.77 -28.56 3.54
C SER A 341 8.56 -28.23 4.42
N LEU A 342 8.71 -27.18 5.24
CA LEU A 342 7.65 -26.63 6.10
C LEU A 342 6.39 -26.25 5.30
N PHE A 343 6.57 -25.80 4.06
CA PHE A 343 5.47 -25.33 3.20
C PHE A 343 4.98 -26.39 2.21
N ALA A 344 5.52 -27.61 2.25
CA ALA A 344 5.27 -28.63 1.23
C ALA A 344 3.78 -28.95 1.01
N GLY A 345 2.98 -29.00 2.09
CA GLY A 345 1.52 -29.21 1.99
C GLY A 345 0.79 -27.99 1.43
N LEU A 346 1.21 -26.78 1.81
CA LEU A 346 0.66 -25.52 1.31
C LEU A 346 0.98 -25.31 -0.17
N ASP A 347 2.21 -25.59 -0.58
CA ASP A 347 2.68 -25.47 -1.96
C ASP A 347 2.01 -26.49 -2.87
N ALA A 348 1.81 -27.73 -2.39
CA ALA A 348 1.02 -28.73 -3.10
C ALA A 348 -0.43 -28.26 -3.31
N PHE A 349 -1.02 -27.59 -2.31
CA PHE A 349 -2.37 -27.07 -2.42
C PHE A 349 -2.47 -25.85 -3.33
N TYR A 350 -1.54 -24.90 -3.26
CA TYR A 350 -1.46 -23.79 -4.23
C TYR A 350 -1.25 -24.30 -5.66
N THR A 351 -0.41 -25.32 -5.83
CA THR A 351 -0.23 -26.03 -7.11
C THR A 351 -1.54 -26.65 -7.59
N LEU A 352 -2.34 -27.26 -6.70
CA LEU A 352 -3.66 -27.79 -7.04
C LEU A 352 -4.60 -26.69 -7.52
N ILE A 353 -4.68 -25.56 -6.82
CA ILE A 353 -5.50 -24.41 -7.21
C ILE A 353 -5.12 -23.95 -8.62
N MET A 354 -3.81 -23.79 -8.89
CA MET A 354 -3.34 -23.39 -10.21
C MET A 354 -3.60 -24.44 -11.30
N ARG A 355 -3.51 -25.73 -10.98
CA ARG A 355 -3.81 -26.84 -11.92
C ARG A 355 -5.28 -27.00 -12.26
N ARG A 356 -6.19 -26.56 -11.38
CA ARG A 356 -7.64 -26.57 -11.64
C ARG A 356 -8.06 -25.50 -12.65
N ILE A 357 -7.22 -24.50 -12.90
CA ILE A 357 -7.48 -23.47 -13.89
C ILE A 357 -7.51 -24.12 -15.28
N PRO A 358 -8.57 -23.92 -16.07
CA PRO A 358 -8.64 -24.45 -17.43
C PRO A 358 -7.46 -23.98 -18.29
N PRO A 359 -6.84 -24.85 -19.13
CA PRO A 359 -5.66 -24.50 -19.91
C PRO A 359 -5.83 -23.26 -20.79
N GLU A 360 -7.04 -23.00 -21.28
CA GLU A 360 -7.38 -21.82 -22.08
C GLU A 360 -7.43 -20.52 -21.27
N LYS A 361 -7.66 -20.59 -19.96
CA LYS A 361 -7.69 -19.44 -19.04
C LYS A 361 -6.35 -19.20 -18.34
N LEU A 362 -5.54 -20.25 -18.20
CA LEU A 362 -4.29 -20.22 -17.44
C LEU A 362 -3.32 -19.09 -17.88
N PRO A 363 -3.10 -18.80 -19.18
CA PRO A 363 -2.24 -17.70 -19.58
C PRO A 363 -2.70 -16.34 -19.05
N THR A 364 -4.01 -16.07 -19.09
CA THR A 364 -4.60 -14.83 -18.58
C THR A 364 -4.50 -14.74 -17.06
N VAL A 365 -4.72 -15.86 -16.35
CA VAL A 365 -4.54 -15.89 -14.90
C VAL A 365 -3.07 -15.70 -14.50
N LEU A 366 -2.13 -16.34 -15.20
CA LEU A 366 -0.70 -16.12 -14.96
C LEU A 366 -0.30 -14.68 -15.25
N LEU A 367 -0.86 -14.05 -16.29
CA LEU A 367 -0.62 -12.65 -16.58
C LEU A 367 -1.17 -11.74 -15.47
N LEU A 368 -2.35 -12.02 -14.92
CA LEU A 368 -2.89 -11.34 -13.74
C LEU A 368 -1.98 -11.52 -12.52
N CYS A 369 -1.51 -12.74 -12.25
CA CYS A 369 -0.56 -12.99 -11.16
C CYS A 369 0.76 -12.23 -11.35
N THR A 370 1.34 -12.25 -12.56
CA THR A 370 2.56 -11.50 -12.89
C THR A 370 2.33 -10.00 -12.71
N LEU A 371 1.17 -9.48 -13.12
CA LEU A 371 0.77 -8.09 -12.98
C LEU A 371 0.73 -7.68 -11.51
N LEU A 372 -0.01 -8.43 -10.68
CA LEU A 372 -0.11 -8.20 -9.24
C LEU A 372 1.28 -8.30 -8.58
N CYS A 373 2.06 -9.34 -8.88
CA CYS A 373 3.39 -9.50 -8.30
C CYS A 373 4.37 -8.37 -8.69
N ASN A 374 4.33 -7.88 -9.94
CA ASN A 374 5.20 -6.78 -10.41
C ASN A 374 4.73 -5.39 -9.99
N ALA A 375 3.42 -5.21 -9.83
CA ALA A 375 2.88 -4.06 -9.14
C ALA A 375 3.32 -4.06 -7.68
N GLY A 376 3.70 -5.21 -7.13
CA GLY A 376 3.95 -5.38 -5.72
C GLY A 376 2.67 -5.64 -4.95
N SER A 377 1.53 -5.86 -5.60
CA SER A 377 0.19 -6.06 -5.02
C SER A 377 0.08 -7.39 -4.28
N TYR A 378 0.80 -7.47 -3.17
CA TYR A 378 0.60 -8.36 -2.05
C TYR A 378 0.04 -7.52 -0.90
N PRO A 379 -0.50 -8.12 0.18
CA PRO A 379 -0.85 -7.36 1.37
C PRO A 379 0.39 -6.59 1.88
N GLY A 380 0.44 -5.28 1.63
CA GLY A 380 1.42 -4.36 2.20
C GLY A 380 2.21 -3.54 1.19
N SER A 381 1.72 -3.40 -0.03
CA SER A 381 2.29 -2.51 -1.04
C SER A 381 1.53 -1.21 -1.31
N GLU A 382 2.27 -0.10 -1.35
CA GLU A 382 1.79 1.25 -1.73
C GLU A 382 1.12 1.35 -3.12
N THR A 383 1.10 0.27 -3.90
CA THR A 383 0.53 0.20 -5.25
C THR A 383 -0.92 -0.22 -5.24
N TYR A 384 -1.75 0.81 -5.16
CA TYR A 384 -3.14 0.84 -5.57
C TYR A 384 -3.47 -0.13 -6.72
N SER A 385 -4.32 -1.11 -6.43
CA SER A 385 -4.78 -2.09 -7.38
C SER A 385 -6.24 -1.92 -7.75
N GLY A 386 -6.55 -0.83 -8.46
CA GLY A 386 -7.89 -0.59 -8.97
C GLY A 386 -8.33 -1.69 -9.93
N VAL A 387 -9.42 -2.38 -9.60
CA VAL A 387 -9.98 -3.50 -10.40
C VAL A 387 -10.30 -3.04 -11.83
N MET A 388 -10.84 -1.83 -11.99
CA MET A 388 -11.13 -1.26 -13.30
C MET A 388 -9.86 -0.92 -14.10
N GLN A 389 -8.78 -0.47 -13.44
CA GLN A 389 -7.51 -0.22 -14.13
C GLN A 389 -6.87 -1.53 -14.60
N TRP A 390 -6.79 -2.53 -13.73
CA TRP A 390 -6.15 -3.80 -14.06
C TRP A 390 -6.93 -4.61 -15.10
N SER A 391 -8.26 -4.61 -15.05
CA SER A 391 -9.09 -5.22 -16.10
C SER A 391 -8.81 -4.63 -17.47
N ASN A 392 -8.74 -3.30 -17.58
CA ASN A 392 -8.41 -2.65 -18.84
C ASN A 392 -6.97 -2.88 -19.28
N ILE A 393 -5.99 -2.96 -18.35
CA ILE A 393 -4.62 -3.38 -18.67
C ILE A 393 -4.60 -4.80 -19.24
N LEU A 394 -5.35 -5.73 -18.64
CA LEU A 394 -5.51 -7.10 -19.15
C LEU A 394 -6.42 -7.20 -20.38
N ARG A 395 -7.08 -6.09 -20.77
CA ARG A 395 -8.04 -6.00 -21.87
C ARG A 395 -9.24 -6.95 -21.70
N LEU A 396 -9.73 -7.04 -20.46
CA LEU A 396 -10.88 -7.86 -20.08
C LEU A 396 -12.09 -6.96 -19.79
N SER A 397 -13.28 -7.43 -20.15
CA SER A 397 -14.53 -6.83 -19.67
C SER A 397 -14.64 -7.01 -18.14
N GLU A 398 -15.57 -6.29 -17.50
CA GLU A 398 -15.87 -6.52 -16.07
C GLU A 398 -16.14 -7.99 -15.78
N ILE A 399 -16.99 -8.61 -16.60
CA ILE A 399 -17.43 -9.99 -16.44
C ILE A 399 -16.23 -10.94 -16.59
N ASP A 400 -15.42 -10.75 -17.62
CA ASP A 400 -14.26 -11.63 -17.87
C ASP A 400 -13.18 -11.46 -16.80
N PHE A 401 -12.96 -10.23 -16.31
CA PHE A 401 -12.00 -9.97 -15.25
C PHE A 401 -12.41 -10.62 -13.94
N ARG A 402 -13.68 -10.42 -13.52
CA ARG A 402 -14.22 -11.05 -12.32
C ARG A 402 -14.22 -12.58 -12.45
N ALA A 403 -14.57 -13.11 -13.62
CA ALA A 403 -14.49 -14.55 -13.89
C ALA A 403 -13.06 -15.11 -13.83
N THR A 404 -12.07 -14.33 -14.27
CA THR A 404 -10.64 -14.65 -14.16
C THR A 404 -10.19 -14.67 -12.70
N CYS A 405 -10.56 -13.64 -11.93
CA CYS A 405 -10.24 -13.57 -10.50
C CYS A 405 -10.90 -14.70 -9.70
N ASN A 406 -12.12 -15.09 -10.06
CA ASN A 406 -12.84 -16.19 -9.43
C ASN A 406 -12.13 -17.55 -9.60
N GLN A 407 -11.28 -17.73 -10.61
CA GLN A 407 -10.43 -18.93 -10.73
C GLN A 407 -9.45 -19.06 -9.56
N LEU A 408 -9.13 -17.94 -8.90
CA LEU A 408 -8.22 -17.86 -7.76
C LEU A 408 -8.95 -17.49 -6.46
N SER A 409 -10.28 -17.68 -6.40
CA SER A 409 -11.08 -17.21 -5.25
C SER A 409 -10.57 -17.72 -3.90
N ALA A 410 -9.93 -18.89 -3.81
CA ALA A 410 -9.33 -19.38 -2.56
C ALA A 410 -8.18 -18.49 -2.03
N VAL A 411 -7.47 -17.77 -2.89
CA VAL A 411 -6.24 -17.03 -2.56
C VAL A 411 -6.29 -15.55 -2.94
N LEU A 412 -7.28 -15.14 -3.72
CA LEU A 412 -7.45 -13.78 -4.23
C LEU A 412 -8.80 -13.21 -3.80
N HIS A 413 -8.81 -11.95 -3.41
CA HIS A 413 -9.99 -11.22 -2.98
C HIS A 413 -10.17 -9.94 -3.79
N ILE A 414 -11.42 -9.62 -4.12
CA ILE A 414 -11.82 -8.32 -4.65
C ILE A 414 -12.67 -7.67 -3.56
N HIS A 415 -12.25 -6.51 -3.09
CA HIS A 415 -13.04 -5.66 -2.21
C HIS A 415 -13.74 -4.61 -3.07
N ASP A 416 -15.04 -4.76 -3.27
CA ASP A 416 -15.84 -3.73 -3.96
C ASP A 416 -15.91 -2.50 -3.04
N HIS A 417 -15.67 -1.31 -3.61
CA HIS A 417 -15.88 -0.05 -2.90
C HIS A 417 -17.26 0.49 -3.30
N SER A 418 -18.08 0.82 -2.29
CA SER A 418 -19.40 1.44 -2.50
C SER A 418 -19.33 2.89 -2.97
N ASP A 419 -18.14 3.51 -2.89
CA ASP A 419 -17.96 4.93 -3.15
C ASP A 419 -18.13 5.24 -4.65
N THR A 420 -19.30 5.78 -4.99
CA THR A 420 -19.46 6.54 -6.22
C THR A 420 -18.59 7.79 -6.14
N LEU A 421 -17.78 8.04 -7.18
CA LEU A 421 -17.02 9.29 -7.29
C LEU A 421 -17.96 10.48 -7.12
N ASP A 422 -17.68 11.33 -6.12
CA ASP A 422 -18.40 12.58 -5.94
C ASP A 422 -17.91 13.61 -6.96
N PHE A 423 -18.66 13.72 -8.06
CA PHE A 423 -18.37 14.66 -9.14
C PHE A 423 -18.56 16.13 -8.76
N SER A 424 -19.24 16.43 -7.66
CA SER A 424 -19.45 17.83 -7.22
C SER A 424 -18.13 18.56 -6.95
N GLN A 425 -17.07 17.80 -6.62
CA GLN A 425 -15.72 18.31 -6.36
C GLN A 425 -14.90 18.54 -7.63
N PHE A 426 -15.35 18.03 -8.80
CA PHE A 426 -14.57 18.00 -10.05
C PHE A 426 -15.16 18.87 -11.17
N GLY A 427 -16.29 19.54 -10.97
CA GLY A 427 -16.87 20.49 -11.94
C GLY A 427 -17.46 19.81 -13.18
N ASP A 428 -17.32 20.43 -14.36
CA ASP A 428 -17.75 19.84 -15.64
C ASP A 428 -16.87 18.62 -15.96
N THR A 429 -17.51 17.45 -15.98
CA THR A 429 -16.86 16.14 -16.14
C THR A 429 -17.30 15.43 -17.41
N ASP A 430 -18.10 16.08 -18.25
CA ASP A 430 -18.57 15.55 -19.55
C ASP A 430 -17.55 15.82 -20.67
N CYS A 431 -16.35 16.26 -20.30
CA CYS A 431 -15.26 16.58 -21.22
C CYS A 431 -14.08 15.58 -21.11
N PRO A 432 -13.33 15.34 -22.19
CA PRO A 432 -12.06 14.62 -22.14
C PRO A 432 -11.00 15.28 -21.25
N LEU A 433 -10.01 14.49 -20.79
CA LEU A 433 -8.93 14.93 -19.89
C LEU A 433 -8.18 16.17 -20.39
N GLN A 434 -7.99 16.33 -21.71
CA GLN A 434 -7.25 17.46 -22.26
C GLN A 434 -7.92 18.82 -22.02
N TYR A 435 -9.22 18.85 -21.71
CA TYR A 435 -9.96 20.07 -21.40
C TYR A 435 -10.15 20.29 -19.89
N ALA A 436 -9.70 19.34 -19.07
CA ALA A 436 -9.87 19.40 -17.62
C ALA A 436 -8.90 20.39 -16.95
N VAL A 437 -9.36 21.01 -15.86
CA VAL A 437 -8.53 21.91 -15.06
C VAL A 437 -7.48 21.10 -14.27
N PRO A 438 -6.18 21.49 -14.28
CA PRO A 438 -5.11 20.75 -13.60
C PRO A 438 -5.36 20.38 -12.12
N ALA A 439 -6.06 21.24 -11.37
CA ALA A 439 -6.39 20.96 -9.97
C ALA A 439 -7.31 19.75 -9.80
N PHE A 440 -8.24 19.52 -10.75
CA PHE A 440 -9.18 18.38 -10.71
C PHE A 440 -8.50 17.09 -11.18
N VAL A 441 -7.55 17.18 -12.10
CA VAL A 441 -6.76 16.05 -12.63
C VAL A 441 -6.02 15.33 -11.51
N GLU A 442 -5.39 16.07 -10.60
CA GLU A 442 -4.59 15.46 -9.52
C GLU A 442 -5.47 14.65 -8.55
N GLY A 443 -6.58 15.22 -8.08
CA GLY A 443 -7.52 14.54 -7.18
C GLY A 443 -8.17 13.31 -7.83
N LEU A 444 -8.60 13.44 -9.09
CA LEU A 444 -9.25 12.34 -9.81
C LEU A 444 -8.27 11.20 -10.12
N ARG A 445 -7.01 11.51 -10.47
CA ARG A 445 -5.97 10.50 -10.76
C ARG A 445 -5.75 9.52 -9.62
N VAL A 446 -5.76 10.00 -8.38
CA VAL A 446 -5.59 9.15 -7.18
C VAL A 446 -6.73 8.15 -7.07
N HIS A 447 -7.97 8.60 -7.23
CA HIS A 447 -9.15 7.72 -7.17
C HIS A 447 -9.19 6.70 -8.31
N VAL A 448 -8.91 7.14 -9.53
CA VAL A 448 -8.88 6.27 -10.72
C VAL A 448 -7.84 5.17 -10.61
N ARG A 449 -6.68 5.44 -10.00
CA ARG A 449 -5.62 4.44 -9.82
C ARG A 449 -5.93 3.39 -8.76
N GLY A 450 -6.71 3.71 -7.73
CA GLY A 450 -6.77 2.87 -6.53
C GLY A 450 -8.11 2.47 -5.99
N ARG A 451 -9.20 3.08 -6.42
CA ARG A 451 -10.52 2.83 -5.84
C ARG A 451 -11.59 2.48 -6.86
N LEU A 452 -11.36 2.81 -8.13
CA LEU A 452 -12.37 2.67 -9.16
C LEU A 452 -12.69 1.20 -9.46
N GLY A 453 -13.93 0.81 -9.18
CA GLY A 453 -14.44 -0.56 -9.36
C GLY A 453 -14.01 -1.54 -8.26
N GLY A 454 -13.44 -1.06 -7.15
CA GLY A 454 -12.92 -1.90 -6.08
C GLY A 454 -11.39 -2.02 -6.07
N SER A 455 -10.88 -2.73 -5.07
CA SER A 455 -9.47 -3.11 -4.94
C SER A 455 -9.29 -4.62 -5.01
N ILE A 456 -8.13 -5.08 -5.50
CA ILE A 456 -7.79 -6.50 -5.60
C ILE A 456 -6.48 -6.81 -4.88
N HIS A 457 -6.47 -7.85 -4.05
CA HIS A 457 -5.30 -8.30 -3.30
C HIS A 457 -5.34 -9.80 -3.01
N PHE A 458 -4.17 -10.41 -2.79
CA PHE A 458 -4.11 -11.77 -2.24
C PHE A 458 -4.61 -11.78 -0.79
N TYR A 459 -5.32 -12.82 -0.37
CA TYR A 459 -5.74 -12.95 1.04
C TYR A 459 -4.55 -13.02 2.01
N HIS A 460 -3.39 -13.47 1.54
CA HIS A 460 -2.20 -13.62 2.36
C HIS A 460 -0.93 -13.60 1.50
N LYS A 461 0.15 -13.01 2.03
CA LYS A 461 1.46 -12.90 1.33
C LYS A 461 2.06 -14.25 0.93
N SER A 462 1.71 -15.35 1.62
CA SER A 462 2.27 -16.68 1.31
C SER A 462 1.98 -17.19 -0.11
N PHE A 463 0.87 -16.77 -0.74
CA PHE A 463 0.61 -17.12 -2.15
C PHE A 463 1.46 -16.29 -3.11
N PHE A 464 1.69 -15.01 -2.81
CA PHE A 464 2.69 -14.19 -3.50
C PHE A 464 4.08 -14.84 -3.39
N ASP A 465 4.51 -15.20 -2.17
CA ASP A 465 5.82 -15.84 -1.92
C ASP A 465 5.96 -17.15 -2.69
N PHE A 466 4.88 -17.92 -2.83
CA PHE A 466 4.83 -19.12 -3.66
C PHE A 466 5.08 -18.79 -5.13
N LEU A 467 4.33 -17.84 -5.71
CA LEU A 467 4.41 -17.47 -7.12
C LEU A 467 5.78 -16.92 -7.54
N ILE A 468 6.49 -16.26 -6.63
CA ILE A 468 7.80 -15.64 -6.88
C ILE A 468 8.99 -16.54 -6.54
N ASP A 469 8.75 -17.73 -5.99
CA ASP A 469 9.78 -18.72 -5.72
C ASP A 469 9.71 -19.86 -6.75
N PRO A 470 10.70 -20.01 -7.65
CA PRO A 470 10.69 -21.04 -8.68
C PRO A 470 10.78 -22.46 -8.12
N THR A 471 11.33 -22.62 -6.91
CA THR A 471 11.44 -23.94 -6.26
C THR A 471 10.10 -24.42 -5.70
N ARG A 472 9.21 -23.48 -5.36
CA ARG A 472 7.89 -23.74 -4.80
C ARG A 472 6.80 -23.81 -5.87
N SER A 473 6.76 -22.83 -6.79
CA SER A 473 5.69 -22.71 -7.80
C SER A 473 5.91 -23.51 -9.08
N GLY A 474 7.15 -23.96 -9.35
CA GLY A 474 7.49 -24.75 -10.52
C GLY A 474 6.99 -24.12 -11.83
N PRO A 475 6.04 -24.74 -12.57
CA PRO A 475 5.55 -24.20 -13.85
C PRO A 475 4.74 -22.90 -13.71
N PHE A 476 4.33 -22.53 -12.50
CA PHE A 476 3.54 -21.33 -12.22
C PHE A 476 4.39 -20.12 -11.82
N TYR A 477 5.71 -20.23 -11.87
CA TYR A 477 6.66 -19.17 -11.52
C TYR A 477 6.50 -17.93 -12.42
N VAL A 478 6.11 -16.80 -11.81
CA VAL A 478 5.66 -15.59 -12.53
C VAL A 478 6.79 -14.66 -13.01
N TRP A 479 8.02 -14.85 -12.51
CA TRP A 479 9.21 -14.09 -12.91
C TRP A 479 10.18 -14.91 -13.78
N SER A 480 9.65 -15.94 -14.43
CA SER A 480 10.40 -16.72 -15.42
C SER A 480 10.66 -15.89 -16.70
N SER A 481 11.70 -16.25 -17.46
CA SER A 481 11.99 -15.56 -18.73
C SER A 481 10.80 -15.58 -19.70
N PRO A 482 10.09 -16.71 -19.92
CA PRO A 482 8.90 -16.73 -20.76
C PRO A 482 7.79 -15.80 -20.27
N MET A 483 7.54 -15.75 -18.95
CA MET A 483 6.51 -14.89 -18.37
C MET A 483 6.88 -13.40 -18.46
N ASP A 484 8.14 -13.04 -18.21
CA ASP A 484 8.61 -11.66 -18.38
C ASP A 484 8.44 -11.20 -19.83
N ASN A 485 8.71 -12.06 -20.81
CA ASN A 485 8.48 -11.77 -22.23
C ASN A 485 6.99 -11.66 -22.57
N ALA A 486 6.15 -12.57 -22.07
CA ALA A 486 4.70 -12.52 -22.29
C ALA A 486 4.08 -11.25 -21.70
N TYR A 487 4.47 -10.90 -20.48
CA TYR A 487 4.04 -9.69 -19.78
C TYR A 487 4.52 -8.41 -20.47
N PHE A 488 5.81 -8.37 -20.86
CA PHE A 488 6.35 -7.24 -21.63
C PHE A 488 5.62 -7.06 -22.96
N LYS A 489 5.42 -8.16 -23.70
CA LYS A 489 4.70 -8.15 -24.99
C LYS A 489 3.28 -7.63 -24.81
N HIS A 490 2.56 -8.10 -23.79
CA HIS A 490 1.21 -7.63 -23.49
C HIS A 490 1.17 -6.13 -23.18
N CYS A 491 2.07 -5.65 -22.33
CA CYS A 491 2.19 -4.22 -22.03
C CYS A 491 2.52 -3.40 -23.29
N LEU A 492 3.39 -3.90 -24.16
CA LEU A 492 3.73 -3.26 -25.42
C LEU A 492 2.51 -3.18 -26.36
N GLU A 493 1.68 -4.21 -26.43
CA GLU A 493 0.44 -4.19 -27.21
C GLU A 493 -0.56 -3.15 -26.67
N VAL A 494 -0.66 -3.01 -25.35
CA VAL A 494 -1.45 -1.94 -24.71
C VAL A 494 -0.91 -0.56 -25.08
N VAL A 495 0.42 -0.37 -25.01
CA VAL A 495 1.11 0.86 -25.43
C VAL A 495 0.75 1.23 -26.87
N LEU A 496 0.93 0.29 -27.81
CA LEU A 496 0.68 0.54 -29.22
C LEU A 496 -0.80 0.82 -29.52
N LYS A 497 -1.72 0.09 -28.88
CA LYS A 497 -3.17 0.34 -29.02
C LYS A 497 -3.56 1.72 -28.49
N CYS A 498 -3.04 2.12 -27.34
CA CYS A 498 -3.30 3.46 -26.81
C CYS A 498 -2.76 4.54 -27.75
N GLU A 499 -1.57 4.35 -28.33
CA GLU A 499 -0.97 5.28 -29.28
C GLU A 499 -1.82 5.53 -30.53
N GLU A 500 -2.48 4.50 -31.06
CA GLU A 500 -3.38 4.60 -32.22
C GLU A 500 -4.59 5.51 -31.94
N THR A 501 -5.00 5.60 -30.69
CA THR A 501 -6.17 6.40 -30.30
C THR A 501 -5.85 7.84 -29.94
N TYR A 502 -4.57 8.23 -29.96
CA TYR A 502 -4.12 9.60 -29.70
C TYR A 502 -3.48 10.22 -30.94
N HIS A 503 -3.75 11.50 -31.20
CA HIS A 503 -3.11 12.29 -32.24
C HIS A 503 -2.63 13.63 -31.69
N PHE A 504 -1.64 14.22 -32.36
CA PHE A 504 -1.22 15.58 -32.07
C PHE A 504 -2.10 16.59 -32.82
N GLN A 505 -2.67 17.54 -32.08
CA GLN A 505 -3.22 18.78 -32.64
C GLN A 505 -2.31 19.93 -32.22
N VAL A 506 -1.59 20.50 -33.19
CA VAL A 506 -0.52 21.48 -32.94
C VAL A 506 0.57 20.90 -32.03
N SER A 507 0.49 21.13 -30.73
CA SER A 507 1.43 20.62 -29.70
C SER A 507 0.74 19.86 -28.58
N GLU A 508 -0.58 19.69 -28.66
CA GLU A 508 -1.41 19.03 -27.65
C GLU A 508 -1.74 17.60 -28.10
N LEU A 509 -1.77 16.69 -27.13
CA LEU A 509 -2.15 15.29 -27.35
C LEU A 509 -3.67 15.16 -27.16
N ILE A 510 -4.38 14.84 -28.23
CA ILE A 510 -5.85 14.72 -28.26
C ILE A 510 -6.29 13.33 -28.71
N LEU A 511 -7.56 12.99 -28.51
CA LEU A 511 -8.15 11.77 -29.08
C LEU A 511 -8.19 11.83 -30.62
N ALA A 512 -7.93 10.69 -31.27
CA ALA A 512 -7.93 10.55 -32.72
C ALA A 512 -9.28 10.91 -33.36
N HIS A 513 -9.25 11.47 -34.58
CA HIS A 513 -10.47 11.64 -35.38
C HIS A 513 -11.13 10.27 -35.66
N GLY A 514 -12.43 10.15 -35.33
CA GLY A 514 -13.20 8.91 -35.48
C GLY A 514 -13.31 8.05 -34.21
N VAL A 515 -12.64 8.42 -33.12
CA VAL A 515 -12.91 7.87 -31.78
C VAL A 515 -14.02 8.72 -31.15
N ALA A 516 -15.21 8.16 -31.00
CA ALA A 516 -16.40 8.89 -30.57
C ALA A 516 -16.29 9.42 -29.13
N ASP A 517 -15.67 8.65 -28.24
CA ASP A 517 -15.39 8.96 -26.84
C ASP A 517 -14.26 8.06 -26.29
N SER A 518 -13.75 8.34 -25.08
CA SER A 518 -12.70 7.51 -24.47
C SER A 518 -13.21 6.12 -24.08
N ALA A 519 -14.51 6.00 -23.78
CA ALA A 519 -15.17 4.75 -23.38
C ALA A 519 -15.03 3.66 -24.45
N SER A 520 -15.15 4.01 -25.74
CA SER A 520 -15.10 3.07 -26.86
C SER A 520 -13.76 2.33 -26.99
N SER A 521 -12.70 2.83 -26.35
CA SER A 521 -11.36 2.23 -26.36
C SER A 521 -11.05 1.35 -25.15
N LEU A 522 -11.93 1.36 -24.14
CA LEU A 522 -11.79 0.62 -22.89
C LEU A 522 -12.58 -0.69 -22.94
N SER A 523 -12.08 -1.72 -22.26
CA SER A 523 -12.76 -3.02 -22.12
C SER A 523 -13.79 -2.99 -20.99
N TRP A 524 -13.56 -2.14 -19.98
CA TRP A 524 -14.50 -1.84 -18.91
C TRP A 524 -14.55 -0.31 -18.74
N PRO A 525 -15.43 0.39 -19.48
CA PRO A 525 -15.59 1.82 -19.36
C PRO A 525 -16.39 2.19 -18.10
N TYR A 526 -16.13 3.38 -17.58
CA TYR A 526 -16.95 4.08 -16.61
C TYR A 526 -18.05 4.90 -17.32
N THR A 527 -19.04 5.40 -16.57
CA THR A 527 -20.16 6.17 -17.15
C THR A 527 -19.82 7.61 -17.52
N ASN A 528 -18.67 8.13 -17.07
CA ASN A 528 -18.26 9.51 -17.23
C ASN A 528 -17.02 9.64 -18.14
N GLU A 529 -17.05 10.59 -19.09
CA GLU A 529 -16.01 10.73 -20.11
C GLU A 529 -14.66 11.21 -19.53
N LEU A 530 -14.67 12.15 -18.58
CA LEU A 530 -13.43 12.59 -17.95
C LEU A 530 -12.73 11.43 -17.23
N VAL A 531 -13.50 10.59 -16.52
CA VAL A 531 -12.98 9.37 -15.88
C VAL A 531 -12.42 8.39 -16.89
N ASN A 532 -13.13 8.15 -18.00
CA ASN A 532 -12.66 7.25 -19.07
C ASN A 532 -11.36 7.74 -19.71
N SER A 533 -11.29 9.04 -20.01
CA SER A 533 -10.10 9.67 -20.57
C SER A 533 -8.91 9.60 -19.60
N MET A 534 -9.15 9.85 -18.30
CA MET A 534 -8.16 9.68 -17.23
C MET A 534 -7.67 8.24 -17.09
N LEU A 535 -8.60 7.28 -17.06
CA LEU A 535 -8.32 5.86 -16.91
C LEU A 535 -7.42 5.38 -18.06
N LYS A 536 -7.78 5.75 -19.29
CA LYS A 536 -6.99 5.48 -20.49
C LYS A 536 -5.58 6.07 -20.42
N ALA A 537 -5.46 7.32 -20.00
CA ALA A 537 -4.15 7.96 -19.80
C ALA A 537 -3.31 7.23 -18.74
N CYS A 538 -3.93 6.80 -17.63
CA CYS A 538 -3.27 6.03 -16.57
C CYS A 538 -2.79 4.66 -17.08
N ILE A 539 -3.62 3.93 -17.83
CA ILE A 539 -3.29 2.64 -18.44
C ILE A 539 -2.10 2.80 -19.38
N TYR A 540 -2.13 3.80 -20.28
CA TYR A 540 -1.05 4.06 -21.21
C TYR A 540 0.27 4.37 -20.49
N GLY A 541 0.22 5.29 -19.52
CA GLY A 541 1.39 5.67 -18.74
C GLY A 541 2.00 4.50 -17.98
N TRP A 542 1.18 3.70 -17.31
CA TRP A 542 1.63 2.52 -16.56
C TRP A 542 2.27 1.48 -17.48
N ALA A 543 1.63 1.15 -18.61
CA ALA A 543 2.14 0.13 -19.53
C ALA A 543 3.49 0.54 -20.14
N PHE A 544 3.60 1.83 -20.50
CA PHE A 544 4.83 2.40 -21.03
C PHE A 544 5.98 2.41 -20.01
N ASP A 545 5.69 2.80 -18.76
CA ASP A 545 6.67 2.80 -17.68
C ASP A 545 7.11 1.36 -17.33
N THR A 546 6.19 0.38 -17.39
CA THR A 546 6.52 -1.04 -17.26
C THR A 546 7.50 -1.47 -18.36
N CYS A 547 7.21 -1.26 -19.65
CA CYS A 547 8.16 -1.56 -20.73
C CYS A 547 9.51 -0.86 -20.53
N SER A 548 9.49 0.40 -20.09
CA SER A 548 10.71 1.19 -19.84
C SER A 548 11.56 0.63 -18.69
N ARG A 549 10.96 0.11 -17.62
CA ARG A 549 11.63 -0.52 -16.47
C ARG A 549 12.32 -1.82 -16.87
N PHE A 550 11.64 -2.66 -17.64
CA PHE A 550 12.17 -3.93 -18.15
C PHE A 550 13.31 -3.75 -19.17
N GLY A 551 13.54 -2.54 -19.66
CA GLY A 551 14.54 -2.25 -20.69
C GLY A 551 15.99 -2.64 -20.37
N ALA A 552 16.34 -2.84 -19.10
CA ALA A 552 17.66 -3.34 -18.69
C ALA A 552 17.72 -4.86 -18.53
N SER A 553 16.57 -5.53 -18.46
CA SER A 553 16.45 -6.95 -18.12
C SER A 553 17.03 -7.81 -19.24
N PRO A 554 17.99 -8.71 -18.95
CA PRO A 554 18.53 -9.62 -19.95
C PRO A 554 17.50 -10.66 -20.42
N LYS A 555 16.43 -10.88 -19.64
CA LYS A 555 15.37 -11.86 -19.92
C LYS A 555 14.49 -11.47 -21.11
N ILE A 556 14.31 -10.17 -21.37
CA ILE A 556 13.43 -9.68 -22.44
C ILE A 556 14.09 -9.85 -23.80
N GLU A 557 13.47 -10.55 -24.72
CA GLU A 557 13.96 -10.78 -26.08
C GLU A 557 14.28 -9.47 -26.80
N SER A 558 15.43 -9.44 -27.48
CA SER A 558 15.90 -8.24 -28.20
C SER A 558 14.90 -7.76 -29.25
N GLN A 559 14.13 -8.66 -29.87
CA GLN A 559 13.10 -8.29 -30.86
C GLN A 559 11.93 -7.53 -30.23
N LEU A 560 11.46 -7.93 -29.05
CA LEU A 560 10.42 -7.20 -28.31
C LEU A 560 10.93 -5.82 -27.88
N LEU A 561 12.18 -5.76 -27.42
CA LEU A 561 12.82 -4.52 -27.01
C LEU A 561 13.03 -3.57 -28.20
N GLN A 562 13.44 -4.09 -29.37
CA GLN A 562 13.51 -3.34 -30.63
C GLN A 562 12.14 -2.81 -31.05
N ARG A 563 11.07 -3.62 -30.97
CA ARG A 563 9.69 -3.17 -31.24
C ARG A 563 9.26 -2.04 -30.30
N PHE A 564 9.63 -2.10 -29.02
CA PHE A 564 9.39 -1.00 -28.08
C PHE A 564 10.14 0.27 -28.48
N GLY A 565 11.34 0.17 -29.07
CA GLY A 565 12.06 1.31 -29.65
C GLY A 565 11.29 2.06 -30.75
N CYS A 566 10.32 1.41 -31.40
CA CYS A 566 9.46 2.01 -32.42
C CYS A 566 8.18 2.67 -31.87
N ALA A 567 7.91 2.52 -30.56
CA ALA A 567 6.81 3.19 -29.88
C ALA A 567 6.96 4.71 -29.90
N ASP A 568 5.88 5.44 -29.64
CA ASP A 568 5.86 6.90 -29.65
C ASP A 568 6.24 7.47 -28.27
N PHE A 569 7.55 7.62 -28.05
CA PHE A 569 8.08 8.18 -26.80
C PHE A 569 7.56 9.60 -26.57
N ARG A 570 7.27 10.39 -27.61
CA ARG A 570 6.73 11.74 -27.46
C ARG A 570 5.30 11.71 -26.94
N LYS A 571 4.43 10.86 -27.49
CA LYS A 571 3.06 10.67 -26.97
C LYS A 571 3.09 10.22 -25.51
N ALA A 572 3.95 9.26 -25.16
CA ALA A 572 4.10 8.80 -23.79
C ALA A 572 4.51 9.92 -22.83
N ARG A 573 5.44 10.80 -23.26
CA ARG A 573 5.85 11.97 -22.46
C ARG A 573 4.71 12.97 -22.29
N GLN A 574 3.97 13.27 -23.35
CA GLN A 574 2.86 14.22 -23.26
C GLN A 574 1.70 13.68 -22.43
N ASN A 575 1.41 12.39 -22.51
CA ASN A 575 0.46 11.72 -21.64
C ASN A 575 0.84 11.87 -20.15
N GLN A 576 2.12 11.67 -19.81
CA GLN A 576 2.59 11.92 -18.45
C GLN A 576 2.47 13.40 -18.07
N ALA A 577 2.81 14.32 -18.97
CA ALA A 577 2.67 15.75 -18.70
C ALA A 577 1.23 16.14 -18.37
N MET A 578 0.23 15.57 -19.07
CA MET A 578 -1.19 15.79 -18.77
C MET A 578 -1.60 15.18 -17.42
N LEU A 579 -1.24 13.92 -17.15
CA LEU A 579 -1.59 13.24 -15.89
C LEU A 579 -1.05 13.92 -14.64
N TYR A 580 0.09 14.61 -14.77
CA TYR A 580 0.76 15.29 -13.67
C TYR A 580 0.72 16.82 -13.84
N ALA A 581 -0.13 17.32 -14.74
CA ALA A 581 -0.38 18.75 -14.88
C ALA A 581 -1.05 19.24 -13.59
N GLY A 582 -0.35 20.08 -12.83
CA GLY A 582 -0.85 20.59 -11.55
C GLY A 582 -0.14 20.04 -10.31
N CYS A 583 0.59 18.92 -10.44
CA CYS A 583 1.42 18.40 -9.36
C CYS A 583 2.55 19.39 -9.02
N ARG A 584 2.34 20.20 -7.99
CA ARG A 584 3.31 21.20 -7.52
C ARG A 584 4.43 20.58 -6.68
N HIS A 585 4.21 19.38 -6.15
CA HIS A 585 5.13 18.67 -5.28
C HIS A 585 5.96 17.64 -6.03
N PHE A 586 7.13 17.30 -5.48
CA PHE A 586 7.95 16.22 -6.00
C PHE A 586 7.27 14.88 -5.80
N MET A 587 7.33 14.04 -6.83
CA MET A 587 6.94 12.64 -6.71
C MET A 587 8.15 11.82 -6.29
N ALA A 588 8.00 11.11 -5.18
CA ALA A 588 8.82 9.97 -4.83
C ALA A 588 8.96 9.03 -6.04
N TYR A 589 10.19 8.67 -6.41
CA TYR A 589 10.43 7.75 -7.52
C TYR A 589 11.75 7.02 -7.33
N THR A 590 11.78 5.72 -7.61
CA THR A 590 13.02 4.94 -7.55
C THR A 590 13.59 4.78 -8.94
N LEU A 591 14.85 5.15 -9.13
CA LEU A 591 15.56 4.98 -10.38
C LEU A 591 17.00 4.56 -10.10
N TRP A 592 17.44 3.49 -10.76
CA TRP A 592 18.78 2.91 -10.57
C TRP A 592 19.06 2.50 -9.12
N GLY A 593 18.05 2.04 -8.39
CA GLY A 593 18.20 1.68 -6.97
C GLY A 593 18.08 2.87 -6.01
N CYS A 594 18.34 4.10 -6.46
CA CYS A 594 18.16 5.29 -5.64
C CYS A 594 16.69 5.69 -5.54
N TYR A 595 16.28 6.02 -4.32
CA TYR A 595 15.10 6.86 -4.15
C TYR A 595 15.44 8.30 -4.52
N GLY A 596 14.52 8.98 -5.19
CA GLY A 596 14.73 10.33 -5.64
C GLY A 596 13.42 11.05 -5.92
N ARG A 597 13.56 12.28 -6.39
CA ARG A 597 12.43 13.16 -6.64
C ARG A 597 12.25 13.32 -8.15
N ARG A 598 11.02 13.10 -8.62
CA ARG A 598 10.60 13.29 -10.00
C ARG A 598 9.68 14.51 -10.10
N LYS A 599 9.92 15.36 -11.10
CA LYS A 599 9.09 16.53 -11.41
C LYS A 599 8.82 16.59 -12.90
N ILE A 600 7.61 17.01 -13.30
CA ILE A 600 7.26 17.19 -14.72
C ILE A 600 6.89 18.64 -14.94
N ILE A 601 7.63 19.32 -15.82
CA ILE A 601 7.46 20.75 -16.10
C ILE A 601 7.45 20.92 -17.61
N ARG A 602 6.34 21.43 -18.16
CA ARG A 602 6.20 21.75 -19.59
C ARG A 602 6.63 20.58 -20.51
N GLY A 603 6.22 19.36 -20.17
CA GLY A 603 6.57 18.16 -20.94
C GLY A 603 7.99 17.63 -20.73
N THR A 604 8.80 18.27 -19.88
CA THR A 604 10.12 17.78 -19.45
C THR A 604 9.98 17.04 -18.12
N GLN A 605 10.36 15.76 -18.10
CA GLN A 605 10.52 15.01 -16.86
C GLN A 605 11.93 15.21 -16.32
N LEU A 606 12.03 15.60 -15.06
CA LEU A 606 13.26 15.73 -14.30
C LEU A 606 13.30 14.64 -13.23
N PHE A 607 14.48 14.12 -12.96
CA PHE A 607 14.74 13.27 -11.81
C PHE A 607 16.06 13.64 -11.16
N HIS A 608 16.07 13.66 -9.83
CA HIS A 608 17.28 13.89 -9.03
C HIS A 608 17.30 12.91 -7.85
N ALA A 609 18.41 12.20 -7.72
CA ALA A 609 18.75 11.41 -6.54
C ALA A 609 19.77 12.22 -5.70
N PRO A 610 19.42 12.57 -4.45
CA PRO A 610 20.30 13.33 -3.57
C PRO A 610 21.49 12.50 -3.11
N ARG A 611 22.42 13.15 -2.41
CA ARG A 611 23.72 12.59 -2.04
C ARG A 611 23.65 11.26 -1.29
N ASP A 612 22.82 11.21 -0.26
CA ASP A 612 22.76 10.06 0.65
C ASP A 612 22.20 8.83 -0.08
N GLU A 613 21.10 9.02 -0.81
CA GLU A 613 20.51 8.00 -1.68
C GLU A 613 21.45 7.51 -2.79
N PHE A 614 22.23 8.42 -3.38
CA PHE A 614 23.19 8.03 -4.40
C PHE A 614 24.32 7.18 -3.83
N ARG A 615 24.85 7.54 -2.65
CA ARG A 615 25.94 6.83 -1.98
C ARG A 615 25.55 5.40 -1.61
N GLU A 616 24.36 5.25 -1.03
CA GLU A 616 23.93 3.98 -0.45
C GLU A 616 23.32 3.07 -1.51
N ASN A 617 22.57 3.63 -2.47
CA ASN A 617 21.63 2.84 -3.27
C ASN A 617 21.88 2.89 -4.80
N PHE A 618 22.81 3.70 -5.32
CA PHE A 618 23.01 3.82 -6.78
C PHE A 618 23.60 2.55 -7.41
N ASP A 619 22.75 1.82 -8.13
CA ASP A 619 23.09 0.62 -8.88
C ASP A 619 23.68 0.98 -10.26
N ALA A 620 24.97 1.32 -10.25
CA ALA A 620 25.74 1.61 -11.45
C ALA A 620 25.76 0.43 -12.46
N THR A 621 25.58 -0.80 -11.99
CA THR A 621 25.56 -2.01 -12.83
C THR A 621 24.27 -2.04 -13.65
N LYS A 622 23.10 -1.86 -13.03
CA LYS A 622 21.81 -1.75 -13.73
C LYS A 622 21.79 -0.59 -14.71
N PHE A 623 22.30 0.57 -14.29
CA PHE A 623 22.36 1.75 -15.15
C PHE A 623 23.18 1.50 -16.42
N LYS A 624 24.40 0.96 -16.30
CA LYS A 624 25.26 0.62 -17.44
C LYS A 624 24.65 -0.47 -18.33
N ALA A 625 24.03 -1.48 -17.72
CA ALA A 625 23.38 -2.56 -18.43
C ALA A 625 22.25 -2.04 -19.33
N LYS A 626 21.42 -1.11 -18.84
CA LYS A 626 20.36 -0.48 -19.64
C LYS A 626 20.92 0.27 -20.83
N ILE A 627 21.91 1.14 -20.63
CA ILE A 627 22.52 1.92 -21.72
C ILE A 627 23.09 0.99 -22.79
N LYS A 628 23.82 -0.06 -22.38
CA LYS A 628 24.38 -1.04 -23.31
C LYS A 628 23.27 -1.71 -24.11
N ARG A 629 22.27 -2.28 -23.42
CA ARG A 629 21.18 -3.04 -24.05
C ARG A 629 20.33 -2.17 -24.98
N TRP A 630 20.01 -0.94 -24.56
CA TRP A 630 19.24 0.00 -25.38
C TRP A 630 20.00 0.47 -26.62
N LYS A 631 21.34 0.59 -26.56
CA LYS A 631 22.16 0.85 -27.75
C LYS A 631 22.16 -0.33 -28.71
N GLU A 632 22.40 -1.53 -28.20
CA GLU A 632 22.42 -2.77 -28.99
C GLU A 632 21.07 -3.03 -29.69
N CYS A 633 19.97 -2.70 -29.02
CA CYS A 633 18.62 -2.81 -29.59
C CYS A 633 18.20 -1.57 -30.40
N GLY A 634 19.08 -0.59 -30.61
CA GLY A 634 18.78 0.61 -31.39
C GLY A 634 17.69 1.51 -30.79
N ILE A 635 17.36 1.38 -29.50
CA ILE A 635 16.40 2.27 -28.81
C ILE A 635 17.02 3.64 -28.59
N ILE A 636 18.31 3.68 -28.25
CA ILE A 636 19.02 4.94 -28.01
C ILE A 636 20.17 5.14 -28.97
N GLN A 637 20.30 6.38 -29.43
CA GLN A 637 21.42 6.84 -30.23
C GLN A 637 22.06 8.05 -29.56
N ARG A 638 23.39 8.09 -29.50
CA ARG A 638 24.09 9.23 -28.92
C ARG A 638 23.82 10.48 -29.76
N TYR A 639 23.39 11.55 -29.11
CA TYR A 639 23.13 12.82 -29.78
C TYR A 639 24.29 13.78 -29.59
N TYR A 640 24.71 14.43 -30.66
CA TYR A 640 25.80 15.39 -30.68
C TYR A 640 25.23 16.77 -31.06
N PRO A 641 25.12 17.71 -30.10
CA PRO A 641 24.58 19.03 -30.38
C PRO A 641 25.43 19.78 -31.42
N ASN A 642 24.79 20.51 -32.34
CA ASN A 642 25.46 21.31 -33.36
C ASN A 642 26.40 22.37 -32.76
N PHE A 643 27.39 22.81 -33.56
CA PHE A 643 28.56 23.60 -33.12
C PHE A 643 28.24 24.93 -32.41
N GLY A 644 27.03 25.47 -32.55
CA GLY A 644 26.55 26.71 -31.90
C GLY A 644 25.52 26.52 -30.77
N SER A 645 25.24 25.29 -30.32
CA SER A 645 24.31 25.07 -29.20
C SER A 645 24.93 25.46 -27.85
N ARG A 646 24.15 26.16 -27.01
CA ARG A 646 24.54 26.47 -25.61
C ARG A 646 24.81 25.21 -24.78
N PHE A 647 24.28 24.07 -25.22
CA PHE A 647 24.50 22.73 -24.66
C PHE A 647 25.98 22.28 -24.67
N LYS A 648 26.82 22.82 -25.57
CA LYS A 648 28.27 22.61 -25.48
C LYS A 648 28.81 22.98 -24.10
N SER A 649 28.29 24.01 -23.43
CA SER A 649 28.77 24.44 -22.11
C SER A 649 28.46 23.46 -20.97
N LEU A 650 27.30 22.78 -20.98
CA LEU A 650 26.94 21.71 -20.05
C LEU A 650 27.83 20.49 -20.24
N VAL A 651 28.05 20.14 -21.51
CA VAL A 651 28.83 18.97 -21.91
C VAL A 651 30.34 19.27 -21.94
N ALA A 652 30.81 20.52 -21.80
CA ALA A 652 32.24 20.89 -21.92
C ALA A 652 32.94 21.29 -20.61
N LYS A 653 32.27 21.32 -19.45
CA LYS A 653 32.92 21.48 -18.12
C LYS A 653 33.67 20.19 -17.68
N LYS A 654 34.41 19.58 -18.60
CA LYS A 654 34.37 18.13 -18.82
C LYS A 654 35.47 17.27 -18.17
N TYR A 655 36.41 17.83 -17.41
CA TYR A 655 37.53 16.99 -16.93
C TYR A 655 38.10 17.38 -15.55
N GLN A 656 37.63 18.46 -14.91
CA GLN A 656 38.19 18.91 -13.63
C GLN A 656 37.38 18.47 -12.38
N ASP A 657 36.09 18.11 -12.52
CA ASP A 657 35.18 17.92 -11.36
C ASP A 657 34.59 16.51 -11.16
N LYS A 658 35.15 15.44 -11.76
CA LYS A 658 34.61 14.06 -11.70
C LYS A 658 33.13 13.91 -12.14
N LEU A 659 32.64 14.82 -12.97
CA LEU A 659 31.28 14.78 -13.56
C LEU A 659 31.27 13.94 -14.85
N ILE A 660 30.34 13.00 -14.95
CA ILE A 660 30.13 12.12 -16.13
C ILE A 660 28.71 12.37 -16.64
N SER A 661 28.52 12.58 -17.94
CA SER A 661 27.20 12.80 -18.52
C SER A 661 26.99 12.12 -19.87
N GLY A 662 25.73 11.93 -20.23
CA GLY A 662 25.31 11.37 -21.51
C GLY A 662 24.09 12.08 -22.06
N LEU A 663 24.03 12.20 -23.39
CA LEU A 663 22.89 12.75 -24.12
C LEU A 663 22.53 11.80 -25.26
N PHE A 664 21.28 11.34 -25.25
CA PHE A 664 20.75 10.36 -26.19
C PHE A 664 19.44 10.84 -26.81
N CYS A 665 19.23 10.50 -28.07
CA CYS A 665 17.88 10.38 -28.62
C CYS A 665 17.35 8.99 -28.23
N VAL A 666 16.12 8.94 -27.72
CA VAL A 666 15.42 7.71 -27.31
C VAL A 666 14.20 7.53 -28.21
N GLY A 667 14.09 6.37 -28.85
CA GLY A 667 13.08 6.11 -29.88
C GLY A 667 13.53 6.55 -31.28
N HIS A 668 12.66 6.38 -32.28
CA HIS A 668 13.02 6.54 -33.69
C HIS A 668 12.39 7.77 -34.36
N GLY A 669 13.19 8.50 -35.12
CA GLY A 669 12.74 9.60 -35.98
C GLY A 669 11.84 10.62 -35.26
N PRO A 670 10.67 10.99 -35.81
CA PRO A 670 9.80 12.03 -35.23
C PRO A 670 9.11 11.61 -33.93
N LYS A 671 9.21 10.34 -33.54
CA LYS A 671 8.66 9.77 -32.30
C LYS A 671 9.65 9.82 -31.12
N SER A 672 10.88 10.27 -31.38
CA SER A 672 11.95 10.25 -30.39
C SER A 672 11.87 11.39 -29.38
N VAL A 673 12.51 11.20 -28.23
CA VAL A 673 12.72 12.22 -27.19
C VAL A 673 14.20 12.32 -26.84
N PHE A 674 14.60 13.41 -26.20
CA PHE A 674 15.96 13.60 -25.71
C PHE A 674 16.05 13.13 -24.27
N TRP A 675 17.04 12.30 -23.96
CA TRP A 675 17.39 11.87 -22.61
C TRP A 675 18.80 12.34 -22.28
N TYR A 676 18.90 13.22 -21.30
CA TYR A 676 20.15 13.67 -20.71
C TYR A 676 20.28 13.12 -19.30
N TRP A 677 21.48 12.72 -18.91
CA TRP A 677 21.79 12.38 -17.53
C TRP A 677 23.19 12.84 -17.17
N GLU A 678 23.40 13.08 -15.88
CA GLU A 678 24.72 13.34 -15.31
C GLU A 678 24.89 12.70 -13.93
N ILE A 679 26.14 12.32 -13.65
CA ILE A 679 26.60 11.69 -12.43
C ILE A 679 27.78 12.50 -11.94
N ASN A 680 27.64 13.12 -10.78
CA ASN A 680 28.74 13.84 -10.17
C ASN A 680 29.36 12.95 -9.09
N LEU A 681 30.56 12.43 -9.31
CA LEU A 681 31.21 11.55 -8.33
C LEU A 681 31.88 12.31 -7.18
N LYS A 682 31.97 13.64 -7.26
CA LYS A 682 32.54 14.49 -6.20
C LYS A 682 31.46 14.96 -5.24
N GLU A 683 30.36 15.46 -5.79
CA GLU A 683 29.17 15.88 -5.03
C GLU A 683 28.21 14.71 -4.77
N GLU A 684 28.50 13.56 -5.39
CA GLU A 684 27.88 12.25 -5.17
C GLU A 684 26.37 12.27 -5.42
N TYR A 685 25.92 12.75 -6.58
CA TYR A 685 24.52 12.72 -6.98
C TYR A 685 24.31 12.17 -8.39
N TYR A 686 23.07 11.77 -8.67
CA TYR A 686 22.58 11.43 -10.00
C TYR A 686 21.40 12.32 -10.40
N GLN A 687 21.36 12.78 -11.65
CA GLN A 687 20.19 13.45 -12.19
C GLN A 687 20.00 13.23 -13.68
N GLU A 688 18.76 13.34 -14.14
CA GLU A 688 18.40 13.21 -15.55
C GLU A 688 17.23 14.10 -15.95
N PHE A 689 17.11 14.35 -17.26
CA PHE A 689 15.87 14.80 -17.86
C PHE A 689 15.50 14.01 -19.11
N LEU A 690 14.19 13.86 -19.34
CA LEU A 690 13.62 13.45 -20.62
C LEU A 690 12.73 14.56 -21.17
N ALA A 691 12.96 14.98 -22.41
CA ALA A 691 12.22 16.09 -23.04
C ALA A 691 11.91 15.82 -24.51
N THR A 692 10.75 16.29 -24.97
CA THR A 692 10.36 16.26 -26.40
C THR A 692 11.07 17.36 -27.21
N ASP A 693 11.46 18.45 -26.56
CA ASP A 693 12.26 19.55 -27.10
C ASP A 693 13.52 19.73 -26.26
N LEU A 694 14.69 19.67 -26.89
CA LEU A 694 15.97 19.74 -26.19
C LEU A 694 16.24 21.13 -25.58
N ALA A 695 15.81 22.21 -26.23
CA ALA A 695 16.06 23.57 -25.76
C ALA A 695 15.18 23.91 -24.56
N GLU A 696 13.91 23.52 -24.58
CA GLU A 696 13.03 23.68 -23.40
C GLU A 696 13.47 22.73 -22.26
N GLY A 697 13.90 21.51 -22.58
CA GLY A 697 14.48 20.59 -21.61
C GLY A 697 15.70 21.17 -20.92
N GLU A 698 16.65 21.73 -21.67
CA GLU A 698 17.83 22.41 -21.13
C GLU A 698 17.45 23.59 -20.23
N LYS A 699 16.55 24.45 -20.71
CA LYS A 699 16.10 25.63 -19.96
C LYS A 699 15.46 25.24 -18.64
N THR A 700 14.60 24.23 -18.67
CA THR A 700 13.89 23.72 -17.48
C THR A 700 14.86 23.08 -16.50
N PHE A 701 15.74 22.21 -16.99
CA PHE A 701 16.74 21.52 -16.17
C PHE A 701 17.67 22.50 -15.45
N ARG A 702 18.14 23.56 -16.14
CA ARG A 702 18.97 24.60 -15.51
C ARG A 702 18.20 25.49 -14.55
N GLY A 703 16.98 25.89 -14.90
CA GLY A 703 16.17 26.77 -14.05
C GLY A 703 15.78 26.10 -12.74
N GLU A 704 15.54 24.79 -12.76
CA GLU A 704 15.23 24.03 -11.56
C GLU A 704 16.49 23.68 -10.75
N TRP A 705 17.67 23.55 -11.37
CA TRP A 705 18.92 23.21 -10.69
C TRP A 705 19.23 24.12 -9.50
N ASP A 706 19.02 25.43 -9.65
CA ASP A 706 19.25 26.40 -8.58
C ASP A 706 18.24 26.22 -7.41
N LEU A 707 17.02 25.75 -7.72
CA LEU A 707 15.98 25.41 -6.74
C LEU A 707 16.27 24.08 -6.01
N TRP A 708 16.73 23.06 -6.74
CA TRP A 708 17.17 21.79 -6.15
C TRP A 708 18.25 22.02 -5.09
N LEU A 709 19.23 22.89 -5.38
CA LEU A 709 20.31 23.23 -4.44
C LEU A 709 19.86 24.09 -3.24
N THR A 710 18.80 24.88 -3.38
CA THR A 710 18.29 25.74 -2.29
C THR A 710 17.31 25.01 -1.38
N GLU A 711 16.40 24.20 -1.91
CA GLU A 711 15.44 23.42 -1.10
C GLU A 711 16.10 22.28 -0.30
N LEU A 712 17.24 21.77 -0.76
CA LEU A 712 18.04 20.77 -0.02
C LEU A 712 18.65 21.32 1.28
N ARG A 713 18.78 22.64 1.44
CA ARG A 713 19.30 23.26 2.69
C ARG A 713 18.26 23.40 3.80
N TRP A 714 16.98 23.14 3.52
CA TRP A 714 15.89 23.28 4.50
C TRP A 714 15.49 21.96 5.16
N TYR A 715 16.09 20.84 4.75
CA TYR A 715 15.79 19.49 5.25
C TYR A 715 17.03 18.69 5.69
N THR A 716 18.20 19.33 5.74
CA THR A 716 19.37 18.91 6.53
C THR A 716 19.43 19.76 7.79
#